data_AF-A0A9D9EUY3-F1
#
_entry.id   AF-A0A9D9EUY3-F1
#
_cell.length_a   1.000
_cell.length_b   1.000
_cell.length_c   1.000
_cell.angle_alpha   90.00
_cell.angle_beta   90.00
_cell.angle_gamma   90.00
#
_symmetry.space_group_name_H-M   'P 1'
#
loop_
_entity.id
_entity.type
_entity.pdbx_description
1 polymer ?
#
loop_
_entity_poly.entity_id
_entity_poly.type
_entity_poly.pdbx_seq_one_letter_code
_entity_poly.pdbx_strand_id
1 'polypeptide(L)'
;MGKNGQNGSAAKSRALTQSGNFCPERFFLPSGAWLLFLFLSVFSFSGCISFQTERTYQQSVLDSVYPEIRLPDLTESNNIHGEFPPRIFVNTATQVSAFGSDFCLYGGRIYTKQTAETEWELLDGTGLPFPRVFREDEKPDASFILPDRIVEMNIDSDCLYVFSADGILYRYYFRKIRTEPANTWIMDFGWPLPSVLKQGVMVSGKRGWAMGIRRKDVLWYEDIYGNQHHYGTMGLETIYFLSEDGRSVLFTDSGLPADFSHLIQGPENGRFVAENIDASGSTLFLINKSGEMYTRLIDFDTMGCDPMFFKYTYEQEEQPYTGDNYRSNFTPWALPAEPWKKQPDIPLKGQARISRFLTIMQNGHGNAARELRVAGLGRDGAPGYYVKQIDDAEWRFVRAPLSIREQDFLTPAPETDPQDTATPVVVQPAPRAEPTDFAYTGYAVKNGVNLSGIRCEVDGFSLASEGQASLRLRFAGNSTENPQETEITVHYVEAWTYLRRIAPGFDGTPRQFFVTLEFDSGALSSGNAAFDAVLQEMFAGRNKDLFSCYLEATTDYFQLVLENGEDRFVLFLTSGSHPEMNPRVVKGSALRQSDIFSLFEDNTLLLPEQPQGFSAADIPRIQDVIAKNREIAGFLEQEIDVYNFFYRNSSRSRWGYSIFDLFTTVTFLNRVDFPKIKTLTMFGSDLVKINSENFRQMADLREWIFRHLIELASVRAESYQAMLAEIGKTGGPVFPPPGIFRTFPEYFRALGIPEILAGRLQIPDLDSAAHLYFSDDMEFFAGCFLSFSAEGENIVFLVELENPLAGIAERLRSGKLPSAGNPLEIKAVLYPLTVIENAHTYAVVKELQKDGFVFVWDGENAVLRQKTGVFAEEAVLEAQALSADTEEILPPEIFRQAEILF
;
A
#
# COMPACT_ATOMS: atom_id res chain seq x y z
N MET A 1 13.35 71.48 45.05
CA MET A 1 13.48 72.74 44.29
C MET A 1 13.53 72.35 42.83
N GLY A 2 12.42 72.34 42.08
CA GLY A 2 11.92 73.48 41.26
C GLY A 2 12.90 73.80 40.13
N LYS A 3 12.59 73.86 38.82
CA LYS A 3 11.35 74.19 38.08
C LYS A 3 11.58 73.88 36.58
N ASN A 4 10.49 73.49 35.90
CA ASN A 4 9.93 73.88 34.58
C ASN A 4 10.79 74.40 33.41
N GLY A 5 10.40 73.98 32.20
CA GLY A 5 10.37 74.87 31.01
C GLY A 5 10.33 74.17 29.64
N GLN A 6 9.13 74.04 29.04
CA GLN A 6 8.89 73.64 27.64
C GLN A 6 9.31 74.72 26.63
N ASN A 7 9.68 74.32 25.40
CA ASN A 7 9.07 74.76 24.12
C ASN A 7 9.75 74.11 22.90
N GLY A 8 8.95 73.76 21.88
CA GLY A 8 9.36 73.01 20.69
C GLY A 8 9.55 73.84 19.41
N SER A 9 10.02 73.17 18.35
CA SER A 9 9.43 73.10 16.99
C SER A 9 10.48 72.80 15.89
N ALA A 10 10.17 71.77 15.10
CA ALA A 10 10.33 71.58 13.65
C ALA A 10 11.71 71.66 12.92
N ALA A 11 12.06 70.49 12.34
CA ALA A 11 12.32 70.22 10.90
C ALA A 11 13.75 69.83 10.41
N LYS A 12 13.80 68.59 9.89
CA LYS A 12 14.62 68.00 8.79
C LYS A 12 16.15 67.87 8.97
N SER A 13 16.65 66.63 9.03
CA SER A 13 17.15 65.88 7.84
C SER A 13 18.04 64.68 8.23
N ARG A 14 18.05 63.68 7.32
CA ARG A 14 19.07 62.62 7.09
C ARG A 14 19.25 61.47 8.10
N ALA A 15 18.79 60.31 7.63
CA ALA A 15 19.52 59.04 7.47
C ALA A 15 20.57 58.67 8.52
N LEU A 16 20.31 57.58 9.24
CA LEU A 16 21.33 56.64 9.68
C LEU A 16 20.72 55.24 9.86
N THR A 17 21.32 54.31 9.13
CA THR A 17 21.28 52.86 9.26
C THR A 17 21.24 52.36 10.70
N GLN A 18 20.32 51.45 11.03
CA GLN A 18 20.45 50.57 12.17
C GLN A 18 20.25 49.12 11.73
N SER A 19 21.38 48.46 11.51
CA SER A 19 21.57 47.04 11.77
C SER A 19 21.35 46.79 13.26
N GLY A 20 20.31 46.04 13.61
CA GLY A 20 20.03 45.59 14.96
C GLY A 20 19.92 44.06 14.97
N ASN A 21 20.96 43.41 15.46
CA ASN A 21 21.01 41.98 15.72
C ASN A 21 19.81 41.51 16.56
N PHE A 22 18.93 40.70 15.98
CA PHE A 22 17.99 39.89 16.74
C PHE A 22 18.70 38.62 17.22
N CYS A 23 18.93 38.57 18.53
CA CYS A 23 19.35 37.37 19.24
C CYS A 23 18.12 36.44 19.38
N PRO A 24 18.19 35.14 19.07
CA PRO A 24 17.03 34.26 19.21
C PRO A 24 16.79 33.95 20.70
N GLU A 25 15.64 34.37 21.20
CA GLU A 25 15.16 33.98 22.53
C GLU A 25 15.06 32.45 22.63
N ARG A 26 15.61 31.93 23.73
CA ARG A 26 15.38 30.58 24.23
C ARG A 26 13.88 30.41 24.50
N PHE A 27 13.18 29.75 23.60
CA PHE A 27 11.88 29.14 23.93
C PHE A 27 12.12 28.02 24.95
N PHE A 28 11.91 28.34 26.24
CA PHE A 28 11.69 27.33 27.27
C PHE A 28 10.37 26.63 26.96
N LEU A 29 10.42 25.35 26.58
CA LEU A 29 9.23 24.49 26.54
C LEU A 29 8.69 24.31 27.97
N PRO A 30 7.37 24.40 28.20
CA PRO A 30 6.79 23.98 29.46
C PRO A 30 6.88 22.46 29.60
N SER A 31 6.88 21.99 30.84
CA SER A 31 7.02 20.59 31.30
C SER A 31 6.10 19.55 30.64
N GLY A 32 5.11 19.94 29.83
CA GLY A 32 4.23 19.03 29.09
C GLY A 32 4.87 18.31 27.89
N ALA A 33 5.92 18.88 27.28
CA ALA A 33 6.63 18.21 26.16
C ALA A 33 7.37 16.93 26.61
N TRP A 34 7.71 16.84 27.89
CA TRP A 34 8.32 15.64 28.49
C TRP A 34 7.35 14.47 28.58
N LEU A 35 6.05 14.71 28.78
CA LEU A 35 5.02 13.67 28.82
C LEU A 35 4.76 13.06 27.44
N LEU A 36 4.74 13.88 26.38
CA LEU A 36 4.63 13.40 24.99
C LEU A 36 5.86 12.56 24.59
N PHE A 37 7.06 13.00 25.01
CA PHE A 37 8.30 12.26 24.80
C PHE A 37 8.35 10.97 25.61
N LEU A 38 7.92 10.96 26.88
CA LEU A 38 7.78 9.74 27.69
C LEU A 38 6.76 8.78 27.08
N PHE A 39 5.70 9.28 26.46
CA PHE A 39 4.68 8.46 25.80
C PHE A 39 5.16 7.84 24.49
N LEU A 40 5.82 8.63 23.61
CA LEU A 40 6.53 8.11 22.43
C LEU A 40 7.59 7.08 22.86
N SER A 41 8.27 7.34 23.98
CA SER A 41 9.20 6.39 24.58
C SER A 41 8.50 5.13 25.07
N VAL A 42 7.27 5.17 25.62
CA VAL A 42 6.52 3.96 26.07
C VAL A 42 6.01 3.13 24.88
N PHE A 43 5.64 3.79 23.76
CA PHE A 43 5.41 3.12 22.48
C PHE A 43 6.69 2.40 21.99
N SER A 44 7.86 3.01 22.17
CA SER A 44 9.15 2.37 21.84
C SER A 44 9.62 1.33 22.88
N PHE A 45 9.42 1.55 24.19
CA PHE A 45 10.00 0.76 25.28
C PHE A 45 9.37 -0.62 25.44
N SER A 46 8.15 -0.82 24.93
CA SER A 46 7.50 -2.13 24.93
C SER A 46 8.07 -3.10 23.87
N GLY A 47 8.93 -2.61 22.96
CA GLY A 47 9.61 -3.38 21.91
C GLY A 47 11.16 -3.38 21.97
N CYS A 48 11.77 -2.70 22.95
CA CYS A 48 13.22 -2.40 22.94
C CYS A 48 14.19 -3.60 22.97
N ILE A 49 13.72 -4.83 23.19
CA ILE A 49 14.56 -6.04 23.14
C ILE A 49 14.44 -6.79 21.78
N SER A 50 13.48 -6.45 20.90
CA SER A 50 13.32 -7.09 19.57
C SER A 50 13.83 -6.28 18.38
N PHE A 51 14.02 -4.96 18.48
CA PHE A 51 14.20 -4.09 17.30
C PHE A 51 15.35 -4.47 16.35
N GLN A 52 16.49 -4.93 16.87
CA GLN A 52 17.63 -5.29 16.02
C GLN A 52 17.40 -6.63 15.30
N THR A 53 16.79 -7.60 16.00
CA THR A 53 16.39 -8.88 15.41
C THR A 53 15.25 -8.69 14.39
N GLU A 54 14.31 -7.80 14.69
CA GLU A 54 13.16 -7.44 13.87
C GLU A 54 13.56 -6.72 12.58
N ARG A 55 14.52 -5.78 12.66
CA ARG A 55 15.10 -5.11 11.50
C ARG A 55 15.84 -6.10 10.58
N THR A 56 16.68 -6.96 11.14
CA THR A 56 17.42 -7.98 10.37
C THR A 56 16.47 -8.98 9.72
N TYR A 57 15.41 -9.37 10.43
CA TYR A 57 14.42 -10.33 9.95
C TYR A 57 13.56 -9.77 8.82
N GLN A 58 12.97 -8.58 8.97
CA GLN A 58 12.19 -7.93 7.90
C GLN A 58 13.03 -7.68 6.65
N GLN A 59 14.28 -7.25 6.83
CA GLN A 59 15.18 -7.02 5.72
C GLN A 59 15.54 -8.33 5.01
N SER A 60 15.77 -9.42 5.77
CA SER A 60 16.07 -10.73 5.18
C SER A 60 14.92 -11.31 4.36
N VAL A 61 13.66 -11.11 4.78
CA VAL A 61 12.47 -11.53 4.02
C VAL A 61 12.36 -10.75 2.73
N LEU A 62 12.47 -9.43 2.79
CA LEU A 62 12.33 -8.59 1.59
C LEU A 62 13.48 -8.80 0.60
N ASP A 63 14.70 -9.05 1.09
CA ASP A 63 15.84 -9.39 0.24
C ASP A 63 15.79 -10.83 -0.29
N SER A 64 15.06 -11.76 0.35
CA SER A 64 14.89 -13.14 -0.17
C SER A 64 13.79 -13.26 -1.22
N VAL A 65 12.77 -12.40 -1.17
CA VAL A 65 11.62 -12.45 -2.09
C VAL A 65 11.93 -11.80 -3.43
N TYR A 66 12.75 -10.74 -3.44
CA TYR A 66 12.97 -9.96 -4.65
C TYR A 66 14.42 -10.01 -5.11
N PRO A 67 14.65 -10.23 -6.42
CA PRO A 67 16.00 -10.33 -6.97
C PRO A 67 16.80 -9.07 -6.68
N GLU A 68 18.12 -9.21 -6.52
CA GLU A 68 19.00 -8.06 -6.42
C GLU A 68 18.88 -7.20 -7.70
N ILE A 69 18.35 -5.98 -7.54
CA ILE A 69 18.25 -5.01 -8.62
C ILE A 69 19.50 -4.12 -8.59
N ARG A 70 20.25 -4.14 -9.68
CA ARG A 70 21.30 -3.17 -9.96
C ARG A 70 20.72 -2.04 -10.79
N LEU A 71 20.69 -0.83 -10.23
CA LEU A 71 20.23 0.36 -10.93
C LEU A 71 21.18 0.71 -12.09
N PRO A 72 20.62 1.18 -13.23
CA PRO A 72 21.41 1.56 -14.39
C PRO A 72 22.23 2.83 -14.12
N ASP A 73 23.35 2.98 -14.84
CA ASP A 73 24.10 4.23 -14.82
C ASP A 73 23.38 5.27 -15.71
N LEU A 74 22.92 6.36 -15.10
CA LEU A 74 22.18 7.42 -15.77
C LEU A 74 23.07 8.58 -16.24
N THR A 75 24.38 8.52 -16.03
CA THR A 75 25.31 9.64 -16.26
C THR A 75 25.20 10.18 -17.68
N GLU A 76 25.24 9.34 -18.70
CA GLU A 76 25.14 9.79 -20.09
C GLU A 76 23.74 10.34 -20.44
N SER A 77 22.68 9.70 -19.92
CA SER A 77 21.31 10.03 -20.29
C SER A 77 20.72 11.23 -19.56
N ASN A 78 21.35 11.66 -18.49
CA ASN A 78 20.90 12.78 -17.65
C ASN A 78 21.93 13.92 -17.56
N ASN A 79 23.10 13.79 -18.20
CA ASN A 79 24.08 14.87 -18.30
C ASN A 79 23.74 15.84 -19.43
N ILE A 80 22.87 16.81 -19.15
CA ILE A 80 22.48 17.84 -20.12
C ILE A 80 23.31 19.12 -20.02
N HIS A 81 24.18 19.27 -19.00
CA HIS A 81 25.00 20.47 -18.81
C HIS A 81 26.46 20.30 -19.25
N GLY A 82 26.87 19.07 -19.59
CA GLY A 82 28.26 18.68 -19.77
C GLY A 82 28.94 18.30 -18.45
N GLU A 83 30.15 17.77 -18.54
CA GLU A 83 30.97 17.44 -17.37
C GLU A 83 31.44 18.70 -16.66
N PHE A 84 31.30 18.73 -15.33
CA PHE A 84 31.75 19.84 -14.48
C PHE A 84 31.29 21.23 -14.98
N PRO A 85 29.98 21.43 -15.17
CA PRO A 85 29.47 22.66 -15.76
C PRO A 85 29.74 23.87 -14.85
N PRO A 86 29.83 25.09 -15.40
CA PRO A 86 29.96 26.28 -14.57
C PRO A 86 28.72 26.52 -13.70
N ARG A 87 27.56 26.01 -14.11
CA ARG A 87 26.29 26.11 -13.38
C ARG A 87 25.31 25.04 -13.84
N ILE A 88 24.46 24.58 -12.93
CA ILE A 88 23.32 23.72 -13.24
C ILE A 88 22.05 24.58 -13.32
N PHE A 89 21.30 24.43 -14.43
CA PHE A 89 20.12 25.25 -14.73
C PHE A 89 18.81 24.49 -14.59
N VAL A 90 18.83 23.18 -14.83
CA VAL A 90 17.68 22.27 -14.71
C VAL A 90 18.19 21.04 -13.97
N ASN A 91 17.48 20.59 -12.94
CA ASN A 91 17.83 19.39 -12.21
C ASN A 91 17.58 18.14 -13.07
N THR A 92 18.50 17.19 -12.98
CA THR A 92 18.38 15.84 -13.54
C THR A 92 18.82 14.82 -12.48
N ALA A 93 18.63 13.53 -12.74
CA ALA A 93 19.05 12.49 -11.79
C ALA A 93 20.57 12.47 -11.52
N THR A 94 21.39 13.21 -12.29
CA THR A 94 22.85 13.21 -12.15
C THR A 94 23.44 14.61 -11.98
N GLN A 95 22.64 15.67 -12.12
CA GLN A 95 23.07 17.06 -12.01
C GLN A 95 21.98 17.86 -11.30
N VAL A 96 22.26 18.32 -10.07
CA VAL A 96 21.27 19.02 -9.25
C VAL A 96 21.82 20.29 -8.63
N SER A 97 20.96 21.29 -8.43
CA SER A 97 21.29 22.55 -7.78
C SER A 97 20.22 22.93 -6.78
N ALA A 98 20.64 23.18 -5.55
CA ALA A 98 19.84 23.82 -4.52
C ALA A 98 20.79 24.44 -3.50
N PHE A 99 20.25 25.28 -2.61
CA PHE A 99 21.01 25.79 -1.47
C PHE A 99 22.26 26.62 -1.81
N GLY A 100 22.34 27.18 -3.03
CA GLY A 100 23.54 27.91 -3.49
C GLY A 100 24.74 27.00 -3.77
N SER A 101 24.51 25.70 -3.92
CA SER A 101 25.51 24.70 -4.30
C SER A 101 25.04 23.93 -5.54
N ASP A 102 25.99 23.54 -6.37
CA ASP A 102 25.77 22.66 -7.52
C ASP A 102 26.40 21.29 -7.24
N PHE A 103 25.76 20.22 -7.72
CA PHE A 103 26.21 18.84 -7.54
C PHE A 103 26.15 18.08 -8.86
N CYS A 104 27.17 17.29 -9.19
CA CYS A 104 27.15 16.41 -10.35
C CYS A 104 27.75 15.04 -10.05
N LEU A 105 27.21 14.00 -10.69
CA LEU A 105 27.80 12.67 -10.69
C LEU A 105 28.84 12.54 -11.81
N TYR A 106 30.01 12.03 -11.45
CA TYR A 106 31.04 11.64 -12.41
C TYR A 106 31.79 10.41 -11.88
N GLY A 107 31.89 9.36 -12.71
CA GLY A 107 32.56 8.11 -12.33
C GLY A 107 31.98 7.45 -11.08
N GLY A 108 30.67 7.60 -10.85
CA GLY A 108 30.00 7.04 -9.67
C GLY A 108 30.20 7.83 -8.38
N ARG A 109 30.78 9.03 -8.44
CA ARG A 109 31.07 9.88 -7.27
C ARG A 109 30.40 11.23 -7.39
N ILE A 110 30.06 11.79 -6.24
CA ILE A 110 29.42 13.09 -6.09
C ILE A 110 30.50 14.18 -6.03
N TYR A 111 30.43 15.10 -6.97
CA TYR A 111 31.19 16.33 -6.94
C TYR A 111 30.28 17.49 -6.55
N THR A 112 30.83 18.46 -5.85
CA THR A 112 30.14 19.66 -5.39
C THR A 112 30.97 20.91 -5.64
N LYS A 113 30.28 22.05 -5.75
CA LYS A 113 30.87 23.39 -5.68
C LYS A 113 29.83 24.39 -5.19
N GLN A 114 30.26 25.50 -4.61
CA GLN A 114 29.34 26.64 -4.44
C GLN A 114 28.99 27.23 -5.81
N THR A 115 27.77 27.72 -6.00
CA THR A 115 27.32 28.29 -7.29
C THR A 115 28.20 29.46 -7.75
N ALA A 116 28.81 30.20 -6.81
CA ALA A 116 29.72 31.30 -7.10
C ALA A 116 31.15 30.86 -7.48
N GLU A 117 31.49 29.60 -7.27
CA GLU A 117 32.82 29.03 -7.49
C GLU A 117 32.91 28.29 -8.84
N THR A 118 34.13 28.09 -9.32
CA THR A 118 34.43 27.44 -10.61
C THR A 118 35.06 26.07 -10.48
N GLU A 119 35.65 25.75 -9.33
CA GLU A 119 36.33 24.49 -9.10
C GLU A 119 35.36 23.47 -8.47
N TRP A 120 35.36 22.26 -9.02
CA TRP A 120 34.58 21.15 -8.51
C TRP A 120 35.46 20.28 -7.61
N GLU A 121 34.94 19.88 -6.46
CA GLU A 121 35.61 18.97 -5.53
C GLU A 121 34.73 17.77 -5.17
N LEU A 122 35.33 16.70 -4.66
CA LEU A 122 34.58 15.56 -4.15
C LEU A 122 33.85 15.94 -2.87
N LEU A 123 32.55 15.65 -2.79
CA LEU A 123 31.77 15.87 -1.57
C LEU A 123 32.38 15.08 -0.41
N ASP A 124 32.71 15.76 0.70
CA ASP A 124 33.45 15.21 1.85
C ASP A 124 34.78 14.52 1.49
N GLY A 125 35.41 14.91 0.38
CA GLY A 125 36.70 14.40 -0.09
C GLY A 125 36.67 13.03 -0.76
N THR A 126 35.57 12.27 -0.63
CA THR A 126 35.41 10.94 -1.25
C THR A 126 34.38 10.95 -2.38
N GLY A 127 33.34 11.77 -2.29
CA GLY A 127 32.18 11.73 -3.18
C GLY A 127 31.32 10.46 -3.06
N LEU A 128 31.55 9.64 -2.03
CA LEU A 128 30.76 8.45 -1.72
C LEU A 128 30.27 8.54 -0.27
N PRO A 129 29.05 8.07 0.05
CA PRO A 129 28.59 7.92 1.42
C PRO A 129 29.53 7.05 2.28
N PHE A 130 29.79 7.48 3.51
CA PHE A 130 30.58 6.74 4.50
C PHE A 130 30.12 7.07 5.93
N PRO A 131 30.25 6.13 6.89
CA PRO A 131 29.89 6.39 8.27
C PRO A 131 30.86 7.41 8.87
N ARG A 132 30.36 8.57 9.30
CA ARG A 132 31.14 9.49 10.14
C ARG A 132 31.07 9.05 11.59
N VAL A 133 32.21 9.13 12.25
CA VAL A 133 32.32 8.94 13.70
C VAL A 133 32.12 10.30 14.38
N PHE A 134 31.11 10.42 15.25
CA PHE A 134 30.77 11.71 15.87
C PHE A 134 31.63 12.04 17.09
N ARG A 135 32.17 11.04 17.77
CA ARG A 135 33.07 11.19 18.92
C ARG A 135 34.29 10.28 18.79
N GLU A 136 35.45 10.73 19.23
CA GLU A 136 36.71 9.97 19.14
C GLU A 136 36.66 8.56 19.77
N ASP A 137 35.71 8.31 20.67
CA ASP A 137 35.48 7.03 21.34
C ASP A 137 34.37 6.15 20.70
N GLU A 138 33.62 6.67 19.72
CA GLU A 138 32.58 5.92 19.01
C GLU A 138 33.20 5.09 17.87
N LYS A 139 32.79 3.83 17.76
CA LYS A 139 33.16 3.01 16.61
C LYS A 139 32.25 3.35 15.43
N PRO A 140 32.74 3.32 14.18
CA PRO A 140 31.88 3.41 13.00
C PRO A 140 30.76 2.38 13.11
N ASP A 141 29.55 2.76 12.71
CA ASP A 141 28.41 1.85 12.66
C ASP A 141 28.73 0.68 11.72
N ALA A 142 28.87 -0.52 12.29
CA ALA A 142 29.19 -1.73 11.54
C ALA A 142 28.06 -2.16 10.59
N SER A 143 26.86 -1.60 10.75
CA SER A 143 25.71 -1.87 9.87
C SER A 143 25.64 -0.93 8.67
N PHE A 144 26.48 0.12 8.60
CA PHE A 144 26.51 1.02 7.46
C PHE A 144 27.07 0.31 6.22
N ILE A 145 26.25 0.17 5.18
CA ILE A 145 26.64 -0.47 3.92
C ILE A 145 27.35 0.57 3.07
N LEU A 146 28.62 0.31 2.71
CA LEU A 146 29.39 1.21 1.85
C LEU A 146 29.00 1.01 0.38
N PRO A 147 28.60 2.06 -0.36
CA PRO A 147 28.31 1.95 -1.78
C PRO A 147 29.59 1.90 -2.61
N ASP A 148 29.59 1.13 -3.68
CA ASP A 148 30.67 1.12 -4.69
C ASP A 148 30.60 2.36 -5.59
N ARG A 149 29.38 2.80 -5.93
CA ARG A 149 29.09 4.00 -6.71
C ARG A 149 27.68 4.53 -6.44
N ILE A 150 27.50 5.81 -6.71
CA ILE A 150 26.20 6.51 -6.76
C ILE A 150 25.76 6.67 -8.22
N VAL A 151 24.47 6.47 -8.48
CA VAL A 151 23.90 6.50 -9.85
C VAL A 151 22.80 7.54 -10.04
N GLU A 152 22.13 7.93 -8.96
CA GLU A 152 21.02 8.89 -8.99
C GLU A 152 21.08 9.82 -7.77
N MET A 153 20.69 11.09 -7.95
CA MET A 153 20.61 12.11 -6.90
C MET A 153 19.38 13.00 -7.07
N ASN A 154 18.86 13.51 -5.95
CA ASN A 154 17.90 14.61 -5.90
C ASN A 154 18.17 15.48 -4.66
N ILE A 155 17.80 16.76 -4.71
CA ILE A 155 18.08 17.74 -3.65
C ILE A 155 16.90 18.71 -3.53
N ASP A 156 16.46 18.96 -2.30
CA ASP A 156 15.52 20.04 -1.99
C ASP A 156 15.91 20.70 -0.66
N SER A 157 15.67 22.01 -0.54
CA SER A 157 16.08 22.81 0.62
C SER A 157 17.56 22.60 1.00
N ASP A 158 17.84 21.85 2.05
CA ASP A 158 19.14 21.65 2.70
C ASP A 158 19.51 20.16 2.81
N CYS A 159 18.89 19.30 2.00
CA CYS A 159 19.05 17.86 2.04
C CYS A 159 19.33 17.28 0.64
N LEU A 160 20.42 16.52 0.52
CA LEU A 160 20.79 15.77 -0.68
C LEU A 160 20.52 14.29 -0.47
N TYR A 161 19.71 13.68 -1.33
CA TYR A 161 19.35 12.27 -1.31
C TYR A 161 19.97 11.58 -2.52
N VAL A 162 20.57 10.42 -2.30
CA VAL A 162 21.29 9.69 -3.36
C VAL A 162 21.00 8.20 -3.29
N PHE A 163 20.95 7.56 -4.46
CA PHE A 163 20.85 6.10 -4.56
C PHE A 163 22.15 5.50 -5.08
N SER A 164 22.60 4.43 -4.42
CA SER A 164 23.72 3.61 -4.92
C SER A 164 23.29 2.73 -6.09
N ALA A 165 24.26 2.09 -6.74
CA ALA A 165 23.98 1.10 -7.77
C ALA A 165 23.16 -0.11 -7.27
N ASP A 166 23.22 -0.41 -5.97
CA ASP A 166 22.40 -1.47 -5.33
C ASP A 166 21.02 -0.96 -4.88
N GLY A 167 20.66 0.27 -5.24
CA GLY A 167 19.36 0.88 -4.96
C GLY A 167 19.20 1.37 -3.52
N ILE A 168 20.25 1.42 -2.70
CA ILE A 168 20.19 1.88 -1.31
C ILE A 168 20.16 3.41 -1.26
N LEU A 169 19.23 3.97 -0.47
CA LEU A 169 19.16 5.40 -0.19
C LEU A 169 20.22 5.82 0.82
N TYR A 170 20.90 6.93 0.54
CA TYR A 170 21.69 7.68 1.51
C TYR A 170 21.25 9.14 1.53
N ARG A 171 21.25 9.73 2.72
CA ARG A 171 20.81 11.10 2.97
C ARG A 171 21.94 11.94 3.54
N TYR A 172 22.00 13.21 3.14
CA TYR A 172 22.99 14.16 3.60
C TYR A 172 22.35 15.51 3.92
N TYR A 173 22.57 16.01 5.14
CA TYR A 173 22.03 17.29 5.61
C TYR A 173 23.11 18.37 5.62
N PHE A 174 22.91 19.49 4.96
CA PHE A 174 23.86 20.63 5.00
C PHE A 174 23.70 21.48 6.26
N ARG A 175 22.54 21.40 6.92
CA ARG A 175 22.25 22.09 8.18
C ARG A 175 21.93 21.08 9.26
N LYS A 176 22.21 21.47 10.51
CA LYS A 176 21.81 20.66 11.66
C LYS A 176 20.28 20.73 11.79
N ILE A 177 19.64 19.57 11.74
CA ILE A 177 18.23 19.42 12.11
C ILE A 177 18.16 18.88 13.56
N ARG A 178 16.95 18.82 14.13
CA ARG A 178 16.81 18.58 15.58
C ARG A 178 17.41 17.24 16.02
N THR A 179 17.15 16.18 15.25
CA THR A 179 17.62 14.81 15.52
C THR A 179 18.91 14.49 14.79
N GLU A 180 19.11 15.03 13.58
CA GLU A 180 20.26 14.70 12.74
C GLU A 180 21.35 15.78 12.70
N PRO A 181 22.63 15.38 12.74
CA PRO A 181 23.76 16.29 12.62
C PRO A 181 23.93 16.78 11.18
N ALA A 182 24.49 17.99 11.05
CA ALA A 182 24.92 18.51 9.76
C ALA A 182 26.11 17.71 9.21
N ASN A 183 26.26 17.74 7.89
CA ASN A 183 27.37 17.21 7.12
C ASN A 183 27.64 15.74 7.44
N THR A 184 26.60 14.91 7.49
CA THR A 184 26.77 13.48 7.78
C THR A 184 25.85 12.64 6.89
N TRP A 185 26.40 11.53 6.40
CA TRP A 185 25.67 10.50 5.68
C TRP A 185 24.87 9.62 6.64
N ILE A 186 23.60 9.42 6.31
CA ILE A 186 22.66 8.57 7.04
C ILE A 186 22.02 7.61 6.04
N MET A 187 21.99 6.31 6.37
CA MET A 187 21.44 5.25 5.53
C MET A 187 20.02 4.84 5.96
N ASP A 188 19.67 5.07 7.23
CA ASP A 188 18.36 4.71 7.76
C ASP A 188 17.31 5.73 7.30
N PHE A 189 16.09 5.26 7.06
CA PHE A 189 14.93 6.06 6.68
C PHE A 189 13.66 5.52 7.35
N GLY A 190 12.66 6.38 7.51
CA GLY A 190 11.32 6.01 7.98
C GLY A 190 11.15 5.90 9.50
N TRP A 191 9.90 5.71 9.91
CA TRP A 191 9.41 5.59 11.29
C TRP A 191 8.27 4.54 11.36
N PRO A 192 8.01 3.85 12.49
CA PRO A 192 8.67 3.89 13.79
C PRO A 192 9.96 3.10 13.90
N LEU A 193 10.25 2.24 12.92
CA LEU A 193 11.45 1.43 12.88
C LEU A 193 12.31 1.87 11.68
N PRO A 194 13.27 2.80 11.87
CA PRO A 194 14.16 3.21 10.80
C PRO A 194 14.94 2.01 10.24
N SER A 195 14.94 1.88 8.93
CA SER A 195 15.68 0.82 8.23
C SER A 195 16.24 1.31 6.90
N VAL A 196 16.94 0.43 6.20
CA VAL A 196 17.43 0.72 4.85
C VAL A 196 16.25 0.83 3.91
N LEU A 197 16.09 1.98 3.24
CA LEU A 197 15.20 2.10 2.10
C LEU A 197 15.97 1.71 0.83
N LYS A 198 15.43 0.75 0.08
CA LYS A 198 16.04 0.22 -1.13
C LYS A 198 15.02 0.24 -2.27
N GLN A 199 15.41 0.72 -3.45
CA GLN A 199 14.59 0.62 -4.65
C GLN A 199 14.39 -0.86 -5.01
N GLY A 200 13.14 -1.34 -4.88
CA GLY A 200 12.72 -2.70 -5.21
C GLY A 200 11.96 -2.77 -6.54
N VAL A 201 11.32 -3.92 -6.78
CA VAL A 201 10.59 -4.18 -8.04
C VAL A 201 9.50 -3.14 -8.33
N MET A 202 8.88 -2.57 -7.29
CA MET A 202 7.82 -1.57 -7.41
C MET A 202 8.27 -0.26 -8.07
N VAL A 203 9.56 0.06 -8.00
CA VAL A 203 10.10 1.36 -8.46
C VAL A 203 11.32 1.21 -9.37
N SER A 204 11.71 -0.01 -9.72
CA SER A 204 12.86 -0.26 -10.61
C SER A 204 12.59 0.21 -12.05
N GLY A 205 11.35 0.05 -12.52
CA GLY A 205 10.85 0.53 -13.82
C GLY A 205 10.43 2.00 -13.85
N LYS A 206 10.71 2.79 -12.79
CA LYS A 206 10.29 4.20 -12.67
C LYS A 206 10.66 5.04 -13.90
N ARG A 207 9.79 5.99 -14.24
CA ARG A 207 10.08 7.01 -15.27
C ARG A 207 10.94 8.16 -14.75
N GLY A 208 10.82 8.45 -13.46
CA GLY A 208 11.55 9.48 -12.75
C GLY A 208 11.27 9.40 -11.26
N TRP A 209 12.07 10.10 -10.46
CA TRP A 209 11.83 10.24 -9.03
C TRP A 209 12.25 11.63 -8.57
N ALA A 210 11.67 12.06 -7.47
CA ALA A 210 11.91 13.36 -6.88
C ALA A 210 11.82 13.30 -5.36
N MET A 211 12.24 14.36 -4.69
CA MET A 211 12.00 14.52 -3.25
C MET A 211 11.52 15.93 -2.94
N GLY A 212 10.68 16.08 -1.94
CA GLY A 212 10.15 17.38 -1.50
C GLY A 212 10.33 17.56 0.00
N ILE A 213 10.71 18.78 0.40
CA ILE A 213 10.92 19.15 1.80
C ILE A 213 10.16 20.40 2.19
N ARG A 214 9.36 20.32 3.25
CA ARG A 214 8.76 21.50 3.90
C ARG A 214 9.54 21.86 5.16
N ARG A 215 10.23 23.00 5.13
CA ARG A 215 11.03 23.55 6.23
C ARG A 215 10.81 25.06 6.38
N LYS A 216 11.61 25.69 7.25
CA LYS A 216 11.60 27.14 7.52
C LYS A 216 11.70 28.02 6.27
N ASP A 217 12.31 27.52 5.19
CA ASP A 217 12.51 28.27 3.96
C ASP A 217 11.21 28.35 3.12
N VAL A 218 10.24 27.46 3.36
CA VAL A 218 8.83 27.53 2.90
C VAL A 218 7.94 28.22 3.93
N LEU A 219 8.26 28.04 5.22
CA LEU A 219 7.60 28.59 6.42
C LEU A 219 6.14 28.16 6.64
N TRP A 220 5.29 28.23 5.63
CA TRP A 220 3.91 27.76 5.69
C TRP A 220 3.48 27.17 4.35
N TYR A 221 2.43 26.37 4.40
CA TYR A 221 1.67 25.98 3.21
C TYR A 221 0.23 26.50 3.35
N GLU A 222 -0.50 26.53 2.23
CA GLU A 222 -1.91 26.89 2.17
C GLU A 222 -2.76 25.66 1.85
N ASP A 223 -3.87 25.45 2.56
CA ASP A 223 -4.82 24.38 2.24
C ASP A 223 -5.75 24.77 1.07
N ILE A 224 -6.71 23.91 0.71
CA ILE A 224 -7.64 24.14 -0.42
C ILE A 224 -8.52 25.39 -0.27
N TYR A 225 -8.70 25.90 0.95
CA TYR A 225 -9.43 27.15 1.23
C TYR A 225 -8.51 28.37 1.40
N GLY A 226 -7.19 28.21 1.20
CA GLY A 226 -6.20 29.26 1.34
C GLY A 226 -5.77 29.53 2.78
N ASN A 227 -6.09 28.63 3.70
CA ASN A 227 -5.69 28.73 5.10
C ASN A 227 -4.20 28.44 5.25
N GLN A 228 -3.48 29.34 5.92
CA GLN A 228 -2.04 29.18 6.10
C GLN A 228 -1.72 28.34 7.34
N HIS A 229 -0.89 27.31 7.16
CA HIS A 229 -0.43 26.44 8.23
C HIS A 229 1.09 26.41 8.29
N HIS A 230 1.64 26.73 9.46
CA HIS A 230 3.08 26.73 9.70
C HIS A 230 3.67 25.32 9.48
N TYR A 231 4.89 25.23 8.94
CA TYR A 231 5.61 23.99 8.61
C TYR A 231 5.92 23.03 9.80
N GLY A 232 5.50 23.35 11.02
CA GLY A 232 5.80 22.57 12.22
C GLY A 232 7.24 22.68 12.75
N THR A 233 7.66 21.68 13.55
CA THR A 233 8.97 21.67 14.25
C THR A 233 9.97 20.64 13.73
N MET A 234 9.53 19.62 12.99
CA MET A 234 10.42 18.55 12.51
C MET A 234 10.78 18.71 11.02
N GLY A 235 10.01 19.51 10.29
CA GLY A 235 10.05 19.50 8.82
C GLY A 235 9.52 18.17 8.28
N LEU A 236 9.27 18.14 6.97
CA LEU A 236 8.74 16.96 6.28
C LEU A 236 9.64 16.62 5.11
N GLU A 237 9.79 15.32 4.84
CA GLU A 237 10.73 14.76 3.87
C GLU A 237 10.05 13.61 3.14
N THR A 238 9.58 13.87 1.92
CA THR A 238 8.85 12.89 1.13
C THR A 238 9.61 12.58 -0.16
N ILE A 239 9.70 11.30 -0.50
CA ILE A 239 10.30 10.79 -1.73
C ILE A 239 9.19 10.29 -2.64
N TYR A 240 9.24 10.67 -3.91
CA TYR A 240 8.23 10.37 -4.93
C TYR A 240 8.84 9.60 -6.10
N PHE A 241 8.16 8.56 -6.56
CA PHE A 241 8.55 7.73 -7.69
C PHE A 241 7.40 7.71 -8.70
N LEU A 242 7.65 8.20 -9.92
CA LEU A 242 6.67 8.09 -10.99
C LEU A 242 6.67 6.65 -11.53
N SER A 243 5.50 6.02 -11.50
CA SER A 243 5.32 4.62 -11.92
C SER A 243 5.77 4.39 -13.37
N GLU A 244 6.08 3.14 -13.71
CA GLU A 244 6.52 2.74 -15.06
C GLU A 244 5.48 3.08 -16.14
N ASP A 245 4.19 2.98 -15.81
CA ASP A 245 3.10 3.37 -16.70
C ASP A 245 2.87 4.88 -16.77
N GLY A 246 3.47 5.66 -15.86
CA GLY A 246 3.36 7.13 -15.78
C GLY A 246 2.04 7.65 -15.22
N ARG A 247 1.22 6.79 -14.61
CA ARG A 247 -0.17 7.09 -14.24
C ARG A 247 -0.39 7.32 -12.75
N SER A 248 0.59 6.98 -11.93
CA SER A 248 0.56 7.13 -10.48
C SER A 248 1.94 7.52 -9.93
N VAL A 249 1.97 8.02 -8.70
CA VAL A 249 3.21 8.36 -7.99
C VAL A 249 3.26 7.54 -6.71
N LEU A 250 4.20 6.59 -6.63
CA LEU A 250 4.50 5.89 -5.39
C LEU A 250 5.31 6.82 -4.48
N PHE A 251 5.06 6.80 -3.18
CA PHE A 251 5.80 7.69 -2.28
C PHE A 251 6.05 7.07 -0.90
N THR A 252 6.98 7.68 -0.18
CA THR A 252 7.24 7.43 1.24
C THR A 252 7.72 8.69 1.92
N ASP A 253 7.43 8.81 3.21
CA ASP A 253 7.81 9.95 4.04
C ASP A 253 8.67 9.46 5.23
N SER A 254 9.49 10.35 5.77
CA SER A 254 10.20 10.14 7.03
C SER A 254 9.33 9.66 8.20
N GLY A 255 8.03 10.00 8.22
CA GLY A 255 7.04 9.55 9.20
C GLY A 255 6.41 8.16 8.92
N LEU A 256 6.79 7.52 7.82
CA LEU A 256 6.23 6.24 7.35
C LEU A 256 7.26 5.11 7.39
N PRO A 257 6.82 3.84 7.32
CA PRO A 257 7.72 2.72 7.13
C PRO A 257 8.61 2.90 5.89
N ALA A 258 9.83 2.37 5.93
CA ALA A 258 10.77 2.43 4.82
C ALA A 258 10.39 1.45 3.68
N ASP A 259 9.29 1.75 3.00
CA ASP A 259 8.80 1.07 1.80
C ASP A 259 8.26 2.08 0.77
N PHE A 260 7.66 1.59 -0.32
CA PHE A 260 7.00 2.42 -1.34
C PHE A 260 5.52 2.04 -1.47
N SER A 261 4.87 1.73 -0.34
CA SER A 261 3.53 1.16 -0.32
C SER A 261 2.41 2.18 -0.52
N HIS A 262 2.70 3.48 -0.51
CA HIS A 262 1.71 4.55 -0.65
C HIS A 262 1.66 5.10 -2.07
N LEU A 263 0.49 5.58 -2.49
CA LEU A 263 0.22 5.95 -3.89
C LEU A 263 -0.58 7.25 -4.00
N ILE A 264 -0.15 8.13 -4.90
CA ILE A 264 -0.89 9.31 -5.33
C ILE A 264 -1.38 9.06 -6.76
N GLN A 265 -2.68 9.26 -6.98
CA GLN A 265 -3.28 9.14 -8.31
C GLN A 265 -2.77 10.27 -9.22
N GLY A 266 -2.39 9.94 -10.46
CA GLY A 266 -2.00 10.93 -11.47
C GLY A 266 -3.18 11.81 -11.93
N PRO A 267 -2.92 12.91 -12.67
CA PRO A 267 -3.96 13.81 -13.15
C PRO A 267 -5.05 13.12 -13.98
N GLU A 268 -6.25 13.72 -13.97
CA GLU A 268 -7.39 13.23 -14.76
C GLU A 268 -7.74 11.77 -14.42
N ASN A 269 -7.75 11.40 -13.14
CA ASN A 269 -7.98 10.02 -12.64
C ASN A 269 -7.03 8.99 -13.27
N GLY A 270 -5.74 9.33 -13.32
CA GLY A 270 -4.71 8.49 -13.93
C GLY A 270 -4.77 8.38 -15.45
N ARG A 271 -5.67 9.09 -16.14
CA ARG A 271 -5.71 9.10 -17.61
C ARG A 271 -4.54 9.86 -18.23
N PHE A 272 -3.98 10.81 -17.48
CA PHE A 272 -2.74 11.50 -17.85
C PHE A 272 -1.53 10.58 -17.65
N VAL A 273 -0.76 10.37 -18.70
CA VAL A 273 0.48 9.58 -18.67
C VAL A 273 1.68 10.52 -18.62
N ALA A 274 2.29 10.66 -17.45
CA ALA A 274 3.48 11.46 -17.25
C ALA A 274 4.74 10.76 -17.80
N GLU A 275 5.67 11.55 -18.32
CA GLU A 275 6.99 11.11 -18.79
C GLU A 275 8.09 11.39 -17.77
N ASN A 276 7.89 12.38 -16.90
CA ASN A 276 8.85 12.73 -15.87
C ASN A 276 8.19 13.48 -14.71
N ILE A 277 8.89 13.55 -13.58
CA ILE A 277 8.48 14.17 -12.33
C ILE A 277 9.65 14.98 -11.73
N ASP A 278 9.32 16.07 -11.05
CA ASP A 278 10.18 16.74 -10.08
C ASP A 278 9.31 17.24 -8.91
N ALA A 279 9.92 17.54 -7.76
CA ALA A 279 9.20 17.98 -6.58
C ALA A 279 10.05 18.97 -5.76
N SER A 280 9.38 19.93 -5.11
CA SER A 280 10.01 20.80 -4.13
C SER A 280 8.93 21.36 -3.21
N GLY A 281 9.16 21.33 -1.88
CA GLY A 281 8.16 21.77 -0.89
C GLY A 281 6.85 20.99 -0.94
N SER A 282 6.95 19.67 -1.13
CA SER A 282 5.81 18.76 -1.35
C SER A 282 4.93 19.13 -2.54
N THR A 283 5.40 20.00 -3.45
CA THR A 283 4.70 20.35 -4.69
C THR A 283 5.30 19.53 -5.83
N LEU A 284 4.52 18.63 -6.40
CA LEU A 284 4.89 17.80 -7.54
C LEU A 284 4.72 18.61 -8.83
N PHE A 285 5.58 18.33 -9.82
CA PHE A 285 5.52 18.89 -11.17
C PHE A 285 5.69 17.76 -12.19
N LEU A 286 4.67 17.53 -13.02
CA LEU A 286 4.62 16.46 -14.02
C LEU A 286 4.57 17.04 -15.44
N ILE A 287 5.11 16.30 -16.41
CA ILE A 287 5.01 16.58 -17.85
C ILE A 287 4.70 15.30 -18.63
N ASN A 288 3.88 15.35 -19.68
CA ASN A 288 3.61 14.20 -20.59
C ASN A 288 4.33 14.32 -21.94
N LYS A 289 4.11 13.34 -22.85
CA LYS A 289 4.68 13.32 -24.21
C LYS A 289 4.30 14.52 -25.09
N SER A 290 3.18 15.18 -24.82
CA SER A 290 2.80 16.40 -25.54
C SER A 290 3.31 17.68 -24.88
N GLY A 291 3.97 17.58 -23.72
CA GLY A 291 4.42 18.74 -22.95
C GLY A 291 3.33 19.42 -22.13
N GLU A 292 2.17 18.78 -21.98
CA GLU A 292 1.17 19.24 -21.01
C GLU A 292 1.71 18.97 -19.60
N MET A 293 1.42 19.90 -18.71
CA MET A 293 2.02 19.92 -17.39
C MET A 293 0.99 20.08 -16.29
N TYR A 294 1.26 19.45 -15.16
CA TYR A 294 0.42 19.52 -13.96
C TYR A 294 1.28 19.73 -12.72
N THR A 295 0.73 20.47 -11.75
CA THR A 295 1.31 20.60 -10.41
C THR A 295 0.28 20.27 -9.34
N ARG A 296 0.74 19.76 -8.19
CA ARG A 296 -0.10 19.51 -7.02
C ARG A 296 0.75 19.55 -5.76
N LEU A 297 0.35 20.27 -4.73
CA LEU A 297 0.93 20.11 -3.40
C LEU A 297 0.22 18.95 -2.71
N ILE A 298 0.99 17.92 -2.38
CA ILE A 298 0.49 16.73 -1.74
C ILE A 298 1.64 15.97 -1.08
N ASP A 299 1.45 15.60 0.17
CA ASP A 299 2.26 14.68 0.96
C ASP A 299 1.36 14.02 2.01
N PHE A 300 1.93 13.09 2.80
CA PHE A 300 1.18 12.27 3.75
C PHE A 300 0.33 13.09 4.73
N ASP A 301 0.85 14.22 5.21
CA ASP A 301 0.14 15.06 6.17
C ASP A 301 -0.95 15.90 5.51
N THR A 302 -0.67 16.47 4.34
CA THR A 302 -1.62 17.36 3.61
C THR A 302 -2.77 16.59 2.96
N MET A 303 -2.60 15.28 2.71
CA MET A 303 -3.67 14.43 2.20
C MET A 303 -4.67 13.96 3.26
N GLY A 304 -4.40 14.16 4.56
CA GLY A 304 -5.31 13.73 5.62
C GLY A 304 -4.94 12.42 6.31
N CYS A 305 -3.84 11.78 5.93
CA CYS A 305 -3.48 10.44 6.39
C CYS A 305 -2.81 10.41 7.78
N ASP A 306 -2.58 11.57 8.40
CA ASP A 306 -1.93 11.67 9.72
C ASP A 306 -2.83 12.31 10.81
N PRO A 307 -3.99 11.70 11.14
CA PRO A 307 -4.93 12.24 12.12
C PRO A 307 -4.46 12.13 13.57
N MET A 308 -3.31 11.47 13.81
CA MET A 308 -2.68 11.45 15.14
C MET A 308 -2.01 12.79 15.46
N PHE A 309 -1.41 13.43 14.45
CA PHE A 309 -0.64 14.65 14.67
C PHE A 309 -1.36 15.90 14.15
N PHE A 310 -2.31 15.78 13.22
CA PHE A 310 -3.03 16.92 12.68
C PHE A 310 -4.54 16.80 12.85
N LYS A 311 -5.20 17.94 12.82
CA LYS A 311 -6.67 18.01 12.80
C LYS A 311 -7.08 18.28 11.38
N TYR A 312 -8.17 17.67 10.95
CA TYR A 312 -8.70 17.86 9.61
C TYR A 312 -10.16 18.31 9.66
N THR A 313 -10.65 18.86 8.56
CA THR A 313 -12.06 19.25 8.40
C THR A 313 -12.44 19.26 6.93
N TYR A 314 -13.66 18.81 6.60
CA TYR A 314 -14.24 19.00 5.26
C TYR A 314 -15.06 20.30 5.18
N GLU A 315 -15.18 21.03 6.29
CA GLU A 315 -15.88 22.30 6.35
C GLU A 315 -14.90 23.47 6.16
N GLN A 316 -15.39 24.52 5.51
CA GLN A 316 -14.64 25.76 5.41
C GLN A 316 -14.71 26.49 6.75
N GLU A 317 -13.59 26.51 7.47
CA GLU A 317 -13.44 27.20 8.75
C GLU A 317 -12.59 28.47 8.61
N GLU A 318 -12.92 29.51 9.38
CA GLU A 318 -12.11 30.72 9.46
C GLU A 318 -10.87 30.49 10.34
N GLN A 319 -9.68 30.80 9.83
CA GLN A 319 -8.43 30.59 10.55
C GLN A 319 -8.03 31.77 11.42
N PRO A 320 -7.82 31.56 12.73
CA PRO A 320 -7.45 32.64 13.64
C PRO A 320 -5.96 33.02 13.57
N TYR A 321 -5.13 32.26 12.84
CA TYR A 321 -3.69 32.43 12.77
C TYR A 321 -3.19 32.41 11.32
N THR A 322 -2.12 33.16 11.06
CA THR A 322 -1.36 33.14 9.81
C THR A 322 -0.25 32.09 9.84
N GLY A 323 0.33 31.78 8.69
CA GLY A 323 1.33 30.71 8.55
C GLY A 323 2.67 30.97 9.24
N ASP A 324 3.01 32.24 9.49
CA ASP A 324 4.18 32.64 10.27
C ASP A 324 4.01 32.42 11.79
N ASN A 325 2.77 32.22 12.25
CA ASN A 325 2.46 31.90 13.63
C ASN A 325 2.40 30.38 13.81
N TYR A 326 3.30 29.80 14.61
CA TYR A 326 3.34 28.37 14.91
C TYR A 326 1.99 27.77 15.38
N ARG A 327 1.09 28.58 15.96
CA ARG A 327 -0.25 28.11 16.38
C ARG A 327 -1.17 27.71 15.23
N SER A 328 -0.93 28.18 14.00
CA SER A 328 -1.66 27.71 12.81
C SER A 328 -1.43 26.23 12.50
N ASN A 329 -0.39 25.60 13.09
CA ASN A 329 -0.16 24.16 13.01
C ASN A 329 -1.09 23.33 13.92
N PHE A 330 -1.97 23.97 14.71
CA PHE A 330 -2.91 23.32 15.64
C PHE A 330 -4.39 23.52 15.25
N THR A 331 -4.63 24.27 14.18
CA THR A 331 -5.95 24.48 13.62
C THR A 331 -6.29 23.33 12.65
N PRO A 332 -7.58 23.09 12.37
CA PRO A 332 -7.98 22.09 11.38
C PRO A 332 -7.45 22.45 9.99
N TRP A 333 -6.95 21.44 9.29
CA TRP A 333 -6.46 21.49 7.91
C TRP A 333 -7.58 21.04 6.98
N ALA A 334 -7.88 21.80 5.94
CA ALA A 334 -9.00 21.45 5.06
C ALA A 334 -8.72 20.21 4.21
N LEU A 335 -9.75 19.37 4.09
CA LEU A 335 -9.86 18.24 3.17
C LEU A 335 -11.04 18.45 2.20
N PRO A 336 -11.03 17.78 1.03
CA PRO A 336 -9.94 16.97 0.49
C PRO A 336 -8.70 17.82 0.15
N ALA A 337 -7.56 17.17 -0.09
CA ALA A 337 -6.36 17.86 -0.54
C ALA A 337 -6.59 18.58 -1.88
N GLU A 338 -5.77 19.57 -2.19
CA GLU A 338 -5.91 20.34 -3.43
C GLU A 338 -5.82 19.43 -4.67
N PRO A 339 -6.61 19.71 -5.72
CA PRO A 339 -6.59 18.91 -6.95
C PRO A 339 -5.35 19.19 -7.79
N TRP A 340 -5.08 18.33 -8.77
CA TRP A 340 -4.09 18.61 -9.80
C TRP A 340 -4.43 19.89 -10.58
N LYS A 341 -3.50 20.84 -10.60
CA LYS A 341 -3.61 22.11 -11.35
C LYS A 341 -2.87 22.00 -12.68
N LYS A 342 -3.60 22.12 -13.80
CA LYS A 342 -2.99 22.20 -15.13
C LYS A 342 -2.18 23.50 -15.24
N GLN A 343 -0.95 23.40 -15.72
CA GLN A 343 -0.09 24.53 -16.01
C GLN A 343 -0.32 25.02 -17.46
N PRO A 344 -0.17 26.32 -17.75
CA PRO A 344 -0.24 26.85 -19.10
C PRO A 344 0.77 26.16 -20.02
N ASP A 345 0.36 25.86 -21.25
CA ASP A 345 1.25 25.27 -22.25
C ASP A 345 2.39 26.25 -22.61
N ILE A 346 3.57 25.71 -22.94
CA ILE A 346 4.68 26.53 -23.44
C ILE A 346 4.41 26.89 -24.90
N PRO A 347 4.41 28.19 -25.28
CA PRO A 347 4.13 28.59 -26.65
C PRO A 347 5.31 28.28 -27.57
N LEU A 348 5.25 27.15 -28.28
CA LEU A 348 6.27 26.73 -29.23
C LEU A 348 6.08 27.42 -30.59
N LYS A 349 7.11 28.12 -31.06
CA LYS A 349 7.17 28.84 -32.34
C LYS A 349 8.53 28.64 -33.01
N GLY A 350 8.58 28.59 -34.34
CA GLY A 350 9.83 28.39 -35.06
C GLY A 350 10.49 27.07 -34.68
N GLN A 351 11.76 27.09 -34.28
CA GLN A 351 12.54 25.90 -33.87
C GLN A 351 12.36 25.52 -32.38
N ALA A 352 11.42 26.15 -31.67
CA ALA A 352 11.18 25.86 -30.27
C ALA A 352 10.73 24.42 -30.05
N ARG A 353 11.33 23.76 -29.06
CA ARG A 353 11.02 22.39 -28.62
C ARG A 353 11.19 22.28 -27.12
N ILE A 354 10.54 21.30 -26.50
CA ILE A 354 10.65 21.01 -25.07
C ILE A 354 11.03 19.55 -24.85
N SER A 355 11.78 19.31 -23.77
CA SER A 355 12.27 18.00 -23.36
C SER A 355 11.55 17.49 -22.12
N ARG A 356 11.78 16.23 -21.77
CA ARG A 356 11.28 15.64 -20.51
C ARG A 356 11.91 16.23 -19.25
N PHE A 357 13.01 16.98 -19.36
CA PHE A 357 13.73 17.51 -18.20
C PHE A 357 13.03 18.76 -17.68
N LEU A 358 12.57 18.68 -16.43
CA LEU A 358 11.82 19.71 -15.76
C LEU A 358 12.38 19.95 -14.36
N THR A 359 12.11 21.12 -13.78
CA THR A 359 12.52 21.43 -12.41
C THR A 359 11.47 22.28 -11.72
N ILE A 360 11.21 22.00 -10.45
CA ILE A 360 10.51 22.90 -9.53
C ILE A 360 11.44 23.23 -8.37
N MET A 361 11.48 24.50 -7.96
CA MET A 361 12.30 24.91 -6.82
C MET A 361 11.61 25.98 -5.98
N GLN A 362 11.71 25.84 -4.67
CA GLN A 362 11.35 26.87 -3.71
C GLN A 362 12.16 28.15 -3.92
N ASN A 363 11.49 29.30 -3.83
CA ASN A 363 12.15 30.61 -3.87
C ASN A 363 11.59 31.62 -2.85
N GLY A 364 10.80 31.14 -1.88
CA GLY A 364 10.19 31.95 -0.83
C GLY A 364 9.14 31.16 -0.03
N HIS A 365 8.28 31.88 0.68
CA HIS A 365 7.28 31.30 1.58
C HIS A 365 5.91 31.02 0.93
N GLY A 366 5.11 30.13 1.53
CA GLY A 366 3.74 29.81 1.06
C GLY A 366 3.72 28.86 -0.12
N ASN A 367 2.58 28.64 -0.78
CA ASN A 367 2.44 27.70 -1.92
C ASN A 367 2.85 28.32 -3.27
N ALA A 368 2.72 29.63 -3.44
CA ALA A 368 2.99 30.33 -4.71
C ALA A 368 4.49 30.57 -4.98
N ALA A 369 5.35 30.40 -3.96
CA ALA A 369 6.77 30.70 -4.05
C ALA A 369 7.58 29.52 -4.62
N ARG A 370 7.28 29.14 -5.86
CA ARG A 370 8.08 28.19 -6.64
C ARG A 370 8.34 28.68 -8.05
N GLU A 371 9.56 28.43 -8.53
CA GLU A 371 9.92 28.60 -9.93
C GLU A 371 9.84 27.25 -10.66
N LEU A 372 9.17 27.23 -11.81
CA LEU A 372 9.10 26.08 -12.70
C LEU A 372 10.07 26.27 -13.86
N ARG A 373 10.78 25.22 -14.26
CA ARG A 373 11.68 25.20 -15.43
C ARG A 373 11.43 23.98 -16.31
N VAL A 374 11.56 24.14 -17.63
CA VAL A 374 11.53 23.04 -18.61
C VAL A 374 12.65 23.24 -19.63
N ALA A 375 13.57 22.29 -19.74
CA ALA A 375 14.67 22.36 -20.71
C ALA A 375 14.17 22.17 -22.14
N GLY A 376 14.76 22.88 -23.08
CA GLY A 376 14.36 22.83 -24.48
C GLY A 376 15.18 23.73 -25.40
N LEU A 377 14.60 24.02 -26.56
CA LEU A 377 15.13 24.96 -27.55
C LEU A 377 14.23 26.19 -27.64
N GLY A 378 14.84 27.34 -27.87
CA GLY A 378 14.15 28.59 -28.16
C GLY A 378 13.68 28.67 -29.61
N ARG A 379 13.00 29.76 -29.95
CA ARG A 379 12.45 30.01 -31.30
C ARG A 379 13.50 29.93 -32.42
N ASP A 380 14.74 30.27 -32.12
CA ASP A 380 15.89 30.27 -33.02
C ASP A 380 16.71 28.97 -33.00
N GLY A 381 16.26 27.97 -32.23
CA GLY A 381 16.97 26.69 -32.06
C GLY A 381 18.10 26.76 -31.02
N ALA A 382 18.30 27.89 -30.33
CA ALA A 382 19.31 27.97 -29.29
C ALA A 382 18.89 27.13 -28.06
N PRO A 383 19.78 26.35 -27.44
CA PRO A 383 19.47 25.58 -26.25
C PRO A 383 19.25 26.49 -25.02
N GLY A 384 18.42 26.01 -24.10
CA GLY A 384 18.07 26.74 -22.89
C GLY A 384 16.91 26.10 -22.14
N TYR A 385 16.20 26.91 -21.36
CA TYR A 385 15.03 26.45 -20.61
C TYR A 385 13.93 27.52 -20.57
N TYR A 386 12.69 27.06 -20.51
CA TYR A 386 11.52 27.87 -20.25
C TYR A 386 11.34 28.01 -18.74
N VAL A 387 10.96 29.19 -18.26
CA VAL A 387 10.81 29.47 -16.83
C VAL A 387 9.62 30.38 -16.53
N LYS A 388 8.96 30.15 -15.39
CA LYS A 388 7.88 30.99 -14.83
C LYS A 388 7.79 30.79 -13.30
N GLN A 389 7.11 31.68 -12.57
CA GLN A 389 6.60 31.34 -11.24
C GLN A 389 5.38 30.42 -11.38
N ILE A 390 5.14 29.53 -10.43
CA ILE A 390 4.08 28.50 -10.51
C ILE A 390 2.69 29.05 -10.89
N ASP A 391 2.35 30.25 -10.43
CA ASP A 391 1.06 30.89 -10.68
C ASP A 391 1.04 31.90 -11.84
N ASP A 392 2.20 32.21 -12.44
CA ASP A 392 2.25 33.13 -13.59
C ASP A 392 1.54 32.53 -14.81
N ALA A 393 0.97 33.34 -15.70
CA ALA A 393 0.34 32.83 -16.91
C ALA A 393 1.34 32.52 -18.05
N GLU A 394 2.50 33.18 -18.04
CA GLU A 394 3.41 33.22 -19.20
C GLU A 394 4.77 32.57 -18.90
N TRP A 395 5.27 31.84 -19.90
CA TRP A 395 6.63 31.28 -19.91
C TRP A 395 7.59 32.22 -20.63
N ARG A 396 8.80 32.39 -20.08
CA ARG A 396 9.93 33.03 -20.78
C ARG A 396 11.04 32.03 -21.08
N PHE A 397 11.69 32.18 -22.22
CA PHE A 397 12.85 31.37 -22.57
C PHE A 397 14.16 32.04 -22.12
N VAL A 398 15.06 31.26 -21.52
CA VAL A 398 16.39 31.67 -21.09
C VAL A 398 17.41 30.76 -21.74
N ARG A 399 18.33 31.34 -22.53
CA ARG A 399 19.43 30.59 -23.15
C ARG A 399 20.36 30.02 -22.09
N ALA A 400 20.75 28.76 -22.26
CA ALA A 400 21.73 28.08 -21.43
C ALA A 400 22.48 27.04 -22.29
N PRO A 401 23.75 26.73 -21.98
CA PRO A 401 24.56 25.79 -22.76
C PRO A 401 24.15 24.34 -22.46
N LEU A 402 22.91 23.98 -22.79
CA LEU A 402 22.38 22.64 -22.60
C LEU A 402 22.62 21.76 -23.83
N SER A 403 22.93 20.49 -23.61
CA SER A 403 23.07 19.45 -24.61
C SER A 403 21.95 18.43 -24.44
N ILE A 404 20.83 18.66 -25.12
CA ILE A 404 19.64 17.80 -25.07
C ILE A 404 19.70 16.83 -26.27
N ARG A 405 19.61 15.53 -26.01
CA ARG A 405 19.63 14.51 -27.07
C ARG A 405 18.27 14.47 -27.77
N GLU A 406 18.28 14.04 -29.03
CA GLU A 406 17.06 14.02 -29.85
C GLU A 406 15.94 13.19 -29.21
N GLN A 407 16.27 12.04 -28.61
CA GLN A 407 15.27 11.18 -27.94
C GLN A 407 14.67 11.75 -26.65
N ASP A 408 15.27 12.80 -26.07
CA ASP A 408 14.77 13.42 -24.84
C ASP A 408 13.77 14.55 -25.12
N PHE A 409 13.61 14.97 -26.38
CA PHE A 409 12.56 15.91 -26.78
C PHE A 409 11.20 15.22 -26.83
N LEU A 410 10.20 15.87 -26.23
CA LEU A 410 8.82 15.39 -26.20
C LEU A 410 8.08 15.74 -27.51
N THR A 411 8.42 16.90 -28.08
CA THR A 411 7.81 17.38 -29.32
C THR A 411 8.68 17.05 -30.53
N PRO A 412 8.09 16.64 -31.67
CA PRO A 412 8.85 16.37 -32.89
C PRO A 412 9.58 17.63 -33.36
N ALA A 413 10.64 17.44 -34.15
CA ALA A 413 11.26 18.55 -34.86
C ALA A 413 10.23 19.18 -35.81
N PRO A 414 10.14 20.53 -35.87
CA PRO A 414 9.20 21.20 -36.75
C PRO A 414 9.50 20.86 -38.23
N GLU A 415 8.46 20.49 -38.98
CA GLU A 415 8.55 20.14 -40.41
C GLU A 415 8.67 21.37 -41.33
N THR A 416 8.46 22.58 -40.79
CA THR A 416 8.41 23.83 -41.55
C THR A 416 9.78 24.47 -41.80
N ASP A 417 9.86 25.27 -42.88
CA ASP A 417 11.02 26.11 -43.21
C ASP A 417 11.43 26.94 -41.97
N PRO A 418 12.70 26.94 -41.53
CA PRO A 418 13.21 27.75 -40.43
C PRO A 418 12.88 29.25 -40.51
N GLN A 419 12.45 29.75 -41.67
CA GLN A 419 12.00 31.13 -41.88
C GLN A 419 10.52 31.40 -41.55
N ASP A 420 9.64 30.39 -41.45
CA ASP A 420 8.26 30.59 -40.97
C ASP A 420 8.24 30.65 -39.44
N THR A 421 8.42 31.87 -38.94
CA THR A 421 8.55 32.13 -37.50
C THR A 421 7.23 32.57 -36.86
N ALA A 422 6.13 32.64 -37.61
CA ALA A 422 4.85 33.19 -37.15
C ALA A 422 3.82 32.12 -36.76
N THR A 423 3.88 30.95 -37.38
CA THR A 423 2.92 29.86 -37.14
C THR A 423 3.29 29.09 -35.85
N PRO A 424 2.37 28.95 -34.87
CA PRO A 424 2.57 28.10 -33.70
C PRO A 424 2.79 26.65 -34.12
N VAL A 425 3.70 25.95 -33.43
CA VAL A 425 3.82 24.49 -33.58
C VAL A 425 2.58 23.87 -32.93
N VAL A 426 1.72 23.26 -33.74
CA VAL A 426 0.54 22.56 -33.22
C VAL A 426 0.98 21.22 -32.65
N VAL A 427 1.10 21.14 -31.33
CA VAL A 427 1.32 19.88 -30.62
C VAL A 427 -0.03 19.24 -30.37
N GLN A 428 -0.24 18.03 -30.88
CA GLN A 428 -1.44 17.27 -30.55
C GLN A 428 -1.37 16.81 -29.09
N PRO A 429 -2.47 16.88 -28.33
CA PRO A 429 -2.52 16.31 -26.99
C PRO A 429 -2.13 14.84 -27.00
N ALA A 430 -1.38 14.39 -26.00
CA ALA A 430 -1.07 12.98 -25.84
C ALA A 430 -2.37 12.19 -25.63
N PRO A 431 -2.52 11.00 -26.25
CA PRO A 431 -3.65 10.11 -25.99
C PRO A 431 -3.81 9.89 -24.49
N ARG A 432 -5.04 10.03 -24.01
CA ARG A 432 -5.41 9.69 -22.64
C ARG A 432 -5.54 8.17 -22.52
N ALA A 433 -5.10 7.62 -21.40
CA ALA A 433 -5.34 6.22 -21.10
C ALA A 433 -6.77 6.01 -20.55
N GLU A 434 -7.21 4.75 -20.45
CA GLU A 434 -8.43 4.41 -19.71
C GLU A 434 -8.28 4.73 -18.23
N PRO A 435 -9.33 5.03 -17.43
CA PRO A 435 -9.20 5.27 -15.99
C PRO A 435 -8.51 4.12 -15.25
N THR A 436 -7.90 4.42 -14.12
CA THR A 436 -7.44 3.40 -13.15
C THR A 436 -8.46 3.12 -12.04
N ASP A 437 -9.60 3.81 -12.06
CA ASP A 437 -10.61 3.69 -11.02
C ASP A 437 -11.34 2.35 -11.15
N PHE A 438 -11.68 1.78 -10.01
CA PHE A 438 -12.39 0.53 -9.86
C PHE A 438 -13.88 0.78 -9.62
N ALA A 439 -14.69 -0.13 -10.13
CA ALA A 439 -16.11 -0.20 -9.83
C ALA A 439 -16.41 -1.53 -9.12
N TYR A 440 -17.29 -1.48 -8.13
CA TYR A 440 -17.69 -2.64 -7.34
C TYR A 440 -19.20 -2.72 -7.21
N THR A 441 -19.74 -3.93 -7.12
CA THR A 441 -21.15 -4.17 -6.83
C THR A 441 -21.29 -5.17 -5.69
N GLY A 442 -22.37 -5.06 -4.91
CA GLY A 442 -22.49 -5.87 -3.70
C GLY A 442 -23.79 -5.68 -2.92
N TYR A 443 -23.68 -5.95 -1.63
CA TYR A 443 -24.80 -6.05 -0.69
C TYR A 443 -24.46 -5.37 0.64
N ALA A 444 -25.49 -5.21 1.47
CA ALA A 444 -25.36 -4.66 2.82
C ALA A 444 -25.81 -5.69 3.85
N VAL A 445 -25.04 -5.83 4.92
CA VAL A 445 -25.30 -6.75 6.03
C VAL A 445 -25.47 -5.94 7.32
N LYS A 446 -26.43 -6.33 8.15
CA LYS A 446 -26.59 -5.86 9.52
C LYS A 446 -26.35 -7.01 10.49
N ASN A 447 -25.35 -6.89 11.36
CA ASN A 447 -25.03 -7.89 12.39
C ASN A 447 -24.89 -9.33 11.85
N GLY A 448 -24.38 -9.49 10.63
CA GLY A 448 -24.21 -10.79 9.98
C GLY A 448 -25.39 -11.27 9.13
N VAL A 449 -26.53 -10.56 9.13
CA VAL A 449 -27.72 -10.89 8.33
C VAL A 449 -27.84 -9.94 7.14
N ASN A 450 -28.08 -10.48 5.94
CA ASN A 450 -28.24 -9.68 4.73
C ASN A 450 -29.47 -8.77 4.82
N LEU A 451 -29.35 -7.55 4.31
CA LEU A 451 -30.47 -6.63 4.18
C LEU A 451 -31.14 -6.86 2.83
N SER A 452 -32.08 -7.81 2.80
CA SER A 452 -32.77 -8.23 1.58
C SER A 452 -33.31 -7.05 0.77
N GLY A 453 -33.03 -7.09 -0.54
CA GLY A 453 -33.45 -6.07 -1.50
C GLY A 453 -32.53 -4.86 -1.59
N ILE A 454 -31.48 -4.72 -0.77
CA ILE A 454 -30.50 -3.64 -0.89
C ILE A 454 -29.31 -4.09 -1.74
N ARG A 455 -29.04 -3.36 -2.83
CA ARG A 455 -27.83 -3.50 -3.64
C ARG A 455 -26.96 -2.27 -3.49
N CYS A 456 -25.66 -2.49 -3.40
CA CYS A 456 -24.66 -1.45 -3.28
C CYS A 456 -23.83 -1.41 -4.56
N GLU A 457 -23.52 -0.22 -5.06
CA GLU A 457 -22.59 0.00 -6.17
C GLU A 457 -21.60 1.09 -5.75
N VAL A 458 -20.32 0.87 -6.03
CA VAL A 458 -19.27 1.88 -5.89
C VAL A 458 -18.66 2.14 -7.25
N ASP A 459 -18.50 3.41 -7.61
CA ASP A 459 -17.88 3.85 -8.85
C ASP A 459 -16.86 4.97 -8.59
N GLY A 460 -15.82 5.04 -9.43
CA GLY A 460 -14.75 6.04 -9.32
C GLY A 460 -13.79 5.82 -8.15
N PHE A 461 -13.70 4.62 -7.58
CA PHE A 461 -12.81 4.34 -6.45
C PHE A 461 -11.37 4.06 -6.94
N SER A 462 -10.39 4.84 -6.49
CA SER A 462 -8.98 4.54 -6.74
C SER A 462 -8.33 3.90 -5.51
N LEU A 463 -7.38 2.98 -5.70
CA LEU A 463 -6.52 2.47 -4.63
C LEU A 463 -5.42 3.46 -4.18
N ALA A 464 -5.50 4.73 -4.57
CA ALA A 464 -4.62 5.79 -4.05
C ALA A 464 -4.85 6.05 -2.57
N SER A 465 -3.85 6.63 -1.91
CA SER A 465 -3.88 6.93 -0.46
C SER A 465 -4.89 8.01 -0.08
N GLU A 466 -5.46 8.73 -1.02
CA GLU A 466 -6.60 9.63 -0.82
C GLU A 466 -7.48 9.65 -2.06
N GLY A 467 -8.76 9.99 -1.88
CA GLY A 467 -9.66 10.23 -3.00
C GLY A 467 -11.12 10.31 -2.57
N GLN A 468 -11.99 10.25 -3.57
CA GLN A 468 -13.43 10.23 -3.40
C GLN A 468 -14.07 9.24 -4.37
N ALA A 469 -15.13 8.56 -3.94
CA ALA A 469 -15.91 7.65 -4.76
C ALA A 469 -17.41 7.89 -4.59
N SER A 470 -18.22 7.42 -5.54
CA SER A 470 -19.68 7.44 -5.44
C SER A 470 -20.17 6.09 -4.92
N LEU A 471 -20.86 6.09 -3.78
CA LEU A 471 -21.58 4.94 -3.24
C LEU A 471 -23.08 5.11 -3.54
N ARG A 472 -23.63 4.22 -4.36
CA ARG A 472 -25.05 4.14 -4.67
C ARG A 472 -25.68 2.96 -3.96
N LEU A 473 -26.77 3.20 -3.23
CA LEU A 473 -27.61 2.16 -2.66
C LEU A 473 -28.93 2.14 -3.42
N ARG A 474 -29.33 0.95 -3.90
CA ARG A 474 -30.61 0.72 -4.58
C ARG A 474 -31.45 -0.27 -3.81
N PHE A 475 -32.75 0.02 -3.71
CA PHE A 475 -33.73 -0.92 -3.17
C PHE A 475 -34.52 -1.58 -4.31
N ALA A 476 -34.37 -2.91 -4.44
CA ALA A 476 -35.14 -3.75 -5.34
C ALA A 476 -36.56 -3.96 -4.80
N GLY A 477 -37.39 -2.93 -4.85
CA GLY A 477 -38.84 -3.08 -4.70
C GLY A 477 -39.48 -3.69 -5.95
N ASN A 478 -40.74 -4.13 -5.85
CA ASN A 478 -41.54 -4.74 -6.94
C ASN A 478 -41.82 -3.83 -8.18
N SER A 479 -41.19 -2.67 -8.32
CA SER A 479 -41.44 -1.73 -9.42
C SER A 479 -40.16 -1.42 -10.19
N THR A 480 -40.09 -1.92 -11.42
CA THR A 480 -39.02 -1.64 -12.39
C THR A 480 -39.15 -0.26 -13.05
N GLU A 481 -40.19 0.52 -12.74
CA GLU A 481 -40.49 1.79 -13.43
C GLU A 481 -39.91 3.03 -12.72
N ASN A 482 -39.44 2.91 -11.46
CA ASN A 482 -38.65 3.94 -10.76
C ASN A 482 -37.81 3.27 -9.64
N PRO A 483 -36.53 2.92 -9.87
CA PRO A 483 -35.68 2.37 -8.82
C PRO A 483 -35.48 3.43 -7.73
N GLN A 484 -35.68 3.01 -6.48
CA GLN A 484 -35.41 3.86 -5.32
C GLN A 484 -33.93 3.79 -5.02
N GLU A 485 -33.23 4.89 -5.25
CA GLU A 485 -31.78 4.98 -5.06
C GLU A 485 -31.37 6.21 -4.27
N THR A 486 -30.26 6.09 -3.55
CA THR A 486 -29.54 7.21 -2.96
C THR A 486 -28.08 7.13 -3.37
N GLU A 487 -27.46 8.30 -3.54
CA GLU A 487 -26.03 8.44 -3.81
C GLU A 487 -25.37 9.17 -2.66
N ILE A 488 -24.23 8.66 -2.20
CA ILE A 488 -23.42 9.20 -1.11
C ILE A 488 -21.99 9.34 -1.63
N THR A 489 -21.38 10.50 -1.43
CA THR A 489 -19.96 10.69 -1.69
C THR A 489 -19.16 10.10 -0.54
N VAL A 490 -18.21 9.23 -0.87
CA VAL A 490 -17.30 8.58 0.07
C VAL A 490 -15.93 9.22 -0.09
N HIS A 491 -15.55 10.10 0.84
CA HIS A 491 -14.19 10.61 0.92
C HIS A 491 -13.34 9.65 1.75
N TYR A 492 -12.18 9.26 1.24
CA TYR A 492 -11.31 8.30 1.92
C TYR A 492 -9.86 8.79 1.96
N VAL A 493 -9.19 8.48 3.07
CA VAL A 493 -7.76 8.70 3.28
C VAL A 493 -7.16 7.46 3.92
N GLU A 494 -5.98 7.06 3.48
CA GLU A 494 -5.32 5.84 3.95
C GLU A 494 -4.97 5.99 5.44
N ALA A 495 -5.39 5.00 6.23
CA ALA A 495 -5.05 4.97 7.64
C ALA A 495 -3.55 4.69 7.80
N TRP A 496 -2.88 5.46 8.65
CA TRP A 496 -1.46 5.27 8.91
C TRP A 496 -1.14 3.84 9.42
N THR A 497 -0.20 3.18 8.75
CA THR A 497 0.29 1.85 9.12
C THR A 497 1.79 1.93 9.42
N TYR A 498 2.25 1.21 10.45
CA TYR A 498 3.66 1.22 10.85
C TYR A 498 4.49 0.04 10.35
N LEU A 499 3.97 -0.73 9.39
CA LEU A 499 4.64 -1.90 8.86
C LEU A 499 4.98 -1.74 7.40
N ARG A 500 6.09 -2.36 7.02
CA ARG A 500 6.49 -2.44 5.63
C ARG A 500 5.50 -3.30 4.84
N ARG A 501 5.02 -2.77 3.73
CA ARG A 501 4.13 -3.44 2.77
C ARG A 501 4.74 -3.25 1.38
N ILE A 502 4.37 -4.11 0.44
CA ILE A 502 4.94 -4.06 -0.92
C ILE A 502 3.97 -3.30 -1.83
N ALA A 503 2.82 -3.90 -2.15
CA ALA A 503 1.84 -3.33 -3.05
C ALA A 503 0.42 -3.52 -2.48
N PRO A 504 0.11 -2.95 -1.29
CA PRO A 504 -1.20 -3.15 -0.69
C PRO A 504 -2.30 -2.67 -1.65
N GLY A 505 -3.39 -3.41 -1.68
CA GLY A 505 -4.49 -3.31 -2.62
C GLY A 505 -4.31 -4.17 -3.88
N PHE A 506 -3.06 -4.48 -4.26
CA PHE A 506 -2.71 -5.20 -5.49
C PHE A 506 -2.06 -6.57 -5.24
N ASP A 507 -1.50 -6.81 -4.05
CA ASP A 507 -0.84 -8.07 -3.66
C ASP A 507 -1.72 -8.96 -2.75
N GLY A 508 -3.03 -8.68 -2.72
CA GLY A 508 -3.99 -9.32 -1.82
C GLY A 508 -4.02 -8.79 -0.38
N THR A 509 -3.00 -8.04 0.06
CA THR A 509 -3.05 -7.31 1.33
C THR A 509 -3.95 -6.09 1.16
N PRO A 510 -5.00 -5.87 1.96
CA PRO A 510 -5.88 -4.72 1.77
C PRO A 510 -5.23 -3.39 2.14
N ARG A 511 -5.64 -2.34 1.44
CA ARG A 511 -5.50 -0.97 1.93
C ARG A 511 -6.61 -0.66 2.92
N GLN A 512 -6.28 0.11 3.94
CA GLN A 512 -7.18 0.51 5.01
C GLN A 512 -7.36 2.02 4.96
N PHE A 513 -8.59 2.48 5.10
CA PHE A 513 -8.94 3.88 4.97
C PHE A 513 -9.85 4.34 6.10
N PHE A 514 -9.62 5.57 6.55
CA PHE A 514 -10.63 6.34 7.23
C PHE A 514 -11.56 6.98 6.21
N VAL A 515 -12.86 7.00 6.52
CA VAL A 515 -13.89 7.46 5.60
C VAL A 515 -14.76 8.53 6.22
N THR A 516 -15.00 9.59 5.44
CA THR A 516 -15.97 10.64 5.73
C THR A 516 -17.05 10.64 4.64
N LEU A 517 -18.31 10.58 5.04
CA LEU A 517 -19.43 10.54 4.10
C LEU A 517 -19.97 11.95 3.85
N GLU A 518 -20.33 12.27 2.61
CA GLU A 518 -21.00 13.51 2.25
C GLU A 518 -22.26 13.21 1.45
N PHE A 519 -23.38 13.81 1.86
CA PHE A 519 -24.67 13.66 1.20
C PHE A 519 -25.61 14.81 1.56
N ASP A 520 -26.58 15.09 0.69
CA ASP A 520 -27.62 16.06 0.99
C ASP A 520 -28.58 15.53 2.06
N SER A 521 -29.12 16.41 2.90
CA SER A 521 -30.08 16.02 3.97
C SER A 521 -31.33 15.27 3.44
N GLY A 522 -31.68 15.46 2.17
CA GLY A 522 -32.76 14.74 1.49
C GLY A 522 -32.36 13.37 0.92
N ALA A 523 -31.07 13.03 0.86
CA ALA A 523 -30.57 11.77 0.29
C ALA A 523 -31.09 10.55 1.06
N LEU A 524 -31.36 10.71 2.36
CA LEU A 524 -31.91 9.65 3.21
C LEU A 524 -33.44 9.49 3.08
N SER A 525 -34.05 10.03 2.02
CA SER A 525 -35.48 9.96 1.72
C SER A 525 -35.70 9.57 0.25
N SER A 526 -35.77 8.27 0.01
CA SER A 526 -36.01 7.60 -1.27
C SER A 526 -37.49 7.54 -1.68
N GLY A 527 -38.42 7.88 -0.78
CA GLY A 527 -39.86 7.74 -1.00
C GLY A 527 -40.43 6.36 -0.64
N ASN A 528 -39.62 5.49 -0.03
CA ASN A 528 -40.04 4.23 0.56
C ASN A 528 -39.66 4.17 2.04
N ALA A 529 -40.68 4.13 2.90
CA ALA A 529 -40.50 4.17 4.34
C ALA A 529 -39.60 3.05 4.90
N ALA A 530 -39.59 1.85 4.29
CA ALA A 530 -38.73 0.76 4.73
C ALA A 530 -37.27 1.00 4.34
N PHE A 531 -37.02 1.47 3.11
CA PHE A 531 -35.67 1.79 2.67
C PHE A 531 -35.13 3.03 3.41
N ASP A 532 -35.96 4.06 3.57
CA ASP A 532 -35.64 5.28 4.31
C ASP A 532 -35.28 4.95 5.76
N ALA A 533 -35.99 4.04 6.42
CA ALA A 533 -35.66 3.61 7.78
C ALA A 533 -34.25 2.99 7.85
N VAL A 534 -33.87 2.16 6.87
CA VAL A 534 -32.52 1.56 6.81
C VAL A 534 -31.46 2.64 6.54
N LEU A 535 -31.71 3.55 5.59
CA LEU A 535 -30.78 4.65 5.28
C LEU A 535 -30.58 5.57 6.48
N GLN A 536 -31.65 5.91 7.20
CA GLN A 536 -31.57 6.70 8.43
C GLN A 536 -30.78 5.97 9.51
N GLU A 537 -31.01 4.66 9.69
CA GLU A 537 -30.27 3.88 10.68
C GLU A 537 -28.77 3.77 10.37
N MET A 538 -28.40 3.65 9.08
CA MET A 538 -27.01 3.59 8.64
C MET A 538 -26.30 4.94 8.71
N PHE A 539 -26.93 6.00 8.20
CA PHE A 539 -26.24 7.24 7.83
C PHE A 539 -26.64 8.48 8.63
N ALA A 540 -27.72 8.45 9.43
CA ALA A 540 -28.15 9.64 10.17
C ALA A 540 -27.03 10.17 11.09
N GLY A 541 -26.78 11.48 11.03
CA GLY A 541 -25.75 12.14 11.81
C GLY A 541 -24.32 11.99 11.28
N ARG A 542 -24.09 11.29 10.17
CA ARG A 542 -22.74 11.06 9.60
C ARG A 542 -22.31 12.01 8.49
N ASN A 543 -23.20 12.90 8.03
CA ASN A 543 -22.87 13.83 6.96
C ASN A 543 -21.73 14.76 7.38
N LYS A 544 -20.58 14.65 6.71
CA LYS A 544 -19.31 15.31 7.01
C LYS A 544 -18.77 15.03 8.41
N ASP A 545 -19.23 13.96 9.06
CA ASP A 545 -18.66 13.50 10.32
C ASP A 545 -17.33 12.79 10.06
N LEU A 546 -16.24 13.45 10.48
CA LEU A 546 -14.87 13.14 10.08
C LEU A 546 -14.47 11.73 10.53
N PHE A 547 -14.05 10.90 9.58
CA PHE A 547 -13.57 9.53 9.81
C PHE A 547 -14.57 8.64 10.56
N SER A 548 -15.86 8.90 10.38
CA SER A 548 -16.95 8.17 11.04
C SER A 548 -17.14 6.73 10.54
N CYS A 549 -16.45 6.34 9.46
CA CYS A 549 -16.52 5.01 8.86
C CYS A 549 -15.12 4.45 8.56
N TYR A 550 -15.04 3.13 8.40
CA TYR A 550 -13.81 2.41 8.05
C TYR A 550 -13.99 1.68 6.74
N LEU A 551 -12.97 1.72 5.89
CA LEU A 551 -12.96 1.01 4.62
C LEU A 551 -11.72 0.15 4.50
N GLU A 552 -11.88 -1.06 4.01
CA GLU A 552 -10.80 -1.87 3.48
C GLU A 552 -11.06 -2.25 2.02
N ALA A 553 -10.02 -2.23 1.18
CA ALA A 553 -10.17 -2.52 -0.24
C ALA A 553 -8.94 -3.17 -0.89
N THR A 554 -9.20 -3.96 -1.92
CA THR A 554 -8.25 -4.47 -2.93
C THR A 554 -8.82 -4.24 -4.33
N THR A 555 -8.11 -4.67 -5.37
CA THR A 555 -8.64 -4.75 -6.74
C THR A 555 -9.90 -5.63 -6.84
N ASP A 556 -10.10 -6.57 -5.92
CA ASP A 556 -11.18 -7.57 -5.96
C ASP A 556 -12.40 -7.19 -5.13
N TYR A 557 -12.19 -6.48 -4.02
CA TYR A 557 -13.27 -6.14 -3.10
C TYR A 557 -13.14 -4.77 -2.46
N PHE A 558 -14.28 -4.27 -2.01
CA PHE A 558 -14.47 -3.05 -1.25
C PHE A 558 -15.38 -3.36 -0.06
N GLN A 559 -14.94 -3.07 1.16
CA GLN A 559 -15.74 -3.29 2.37
C GLN A 559 -15.80 -2.03 3.24
N LEU A 560 -16.95 -1.38 3.25
CA LEU A 560 -17.24 -0.25 4.13
C LEU A 560 -17.94 -0.73 5.40
N VAL A 561 -17.43 -0.33 6.56
CA VAL A 561 -17.95 -0.68 7.87
C VAL A 561 -18.44 0.56 8.59
N LEU A 562 -19.66 0.48 9.11
CA LEU A 562 -20.29 1.53 9.91
C LEU A 562 -20.77 0.93 11.24
N GLU A 563 -20.38 1.53 12.36
CA GLU A 563 -20.79 1.13 13.71
C GLU A 563 -21.80 2.16 14.27
N ASN A 564 -23.01 1.72 14.64
CA ASN A 564 -24.04 2.54 15.27
C ASN A 564 -24.54 1.89 16.58
N GLY A 565 -23.94 2.27 17.71
CA GLY A 565 -24.25 1.63 19.00
C GLY A 565 -23.84 0.16 19.00
N GLU A 566 -24.80 -0.75 19.20
CA GLU A 566 -24.58 -2.21 19.11
C GLU A 566 -24.68 -2.74 17.68
N ASP A 567 -25.25 -1.96 16.75
CA ASP A 567 -25.44 -2.37 15.37
C ASP A 567 -24.18 -2.13 14.54
N ARG A 568 -23.81 -3.14 13.77
CA ARG A 568 -22.72 -3.09 12.80
C ARG A 568 -23.25 -3.34 11.40
N PHE A 569 -23.06 -2.35 10.54
CA PHE A 569 -23.34 -2.44 9.11
C PHE A 569 -22.06 -2.72 8.34
N VAL A 570 -22.12 -3.65 7.40
CA VAL A 570 -21.03 -3.99 6.48
C VAL A 570 -21.58 -3.95 5.06
N LEU A 571 -21.06 -3.06 4.25
CA LEU A 571 -21.31 -3.04 2.81
C LEU A 571 -20.14 -3.76 2.17
N PHE A 572 -20.38 -4.93 1.60
CA PHE A 572 -19.35 -5.74 0.95
C PHE A 572 -19.63 -5.81 -0.55
N LEU A 573 -18.67 -5.36 -1.34
CA LEU A 573 -18.76 -5.26 -2.79
C LEU A 573 -17.55 -5.90 -3.45
N THR A 574 -17.72 -6.42 -4.67
CA THR A 574 -16.66 -7.06 -5.47
C THR A 574 -16.61 -6.47 -6.88
N SER A 575 -15.44 -6.53 -7.54
CA SER A 575 -15.20 -5.94 -8.87
C SER A 575 -15.65 -6.82 -10.05
N GLY A 576 -16.38 -7.92 -9.76
CA GLY A 576 -16.86 -8.90 -10.73
C GLY A 576 -18.29 -9.38 -10.46
N SER A 577 -18.69 -10.49 -11.11
CA SER A 577 -20.07 -11.06 -11.09
C SER A 577 -20.46 -11.75 -9.78
N HIS A 578 -19.79 -11.43 -8.66
CA HIS A 578 -19.85 -12.22 -7.43
C HIS A 578 -20.36 -11.45 -6.20
N PRO A 579 -21.45 -10.66 -6.30
CA PRO A 579 -21.91 -9.82 -5.22
C PRO A 579 -22.61 -10.59 -4.08
N GLU A 580 -22.53 -11.93 -4.02
CA GLU A 580 -23.27 -12.74 -3.03
C GLU A 580 -22.38 -13.72 -2.26
N MET A 581 -21.06 -13.62 -2.41
CA MET A 581 -20.11 -14.47 -1.69
C MET A 581 -19.74 -13.91 -0.32
N ASN A 582 -19.44 -14.83 0.60
CA ASN A 582 -18.98 -14.51 1.94
C ASN A 582 -17.65 -13.74 1.90
N PRO A 583 -17.51 -12.63 2.67
CA PRO A 583 -16.31 -11.80 2.63
C PRO A 583 -15.01 -12.55 2.96
N ARG A 584 -15.07 -13.57 3.83
CA ARG A 584 -13.86 -14.32 4.24
C ARG A 584 -13.23 -15.05 3.06
N VAL A 585 -14.05 -15.61 2.18
CA VAL A 585 -13.55 -16.41 1.04
C VAL A 585 -13.01 -15.52 -0.06
N VAL A 586 -13.72 -14.44 -0.39
CA VAL A 586 -13.22 -13.45 -1.36
C VAL A 586 -11.88 -12.87 -0.90
N LYS A 587 -11.74 -12.54 0.39
CA LYS A 587 -10.46 -12.07 0.96
C LYS A 587 -9.34 -13.11 0.91
N GLY A 588 -9.69 -14.38 1.09
CA GLY A 588 -8.73 -15.47 0.94
C GLY A 588 -8.27 -15.64 -0.51
N SER A 589 -9.19 -15.55 -1.46
CA SER A 589 -8.90 -15.60 -2.89
C SER A 589 -8.04 -14.40 -3.33
N ALA A 590 -8.28 -13.19 -2.81
CA ALA A 590 -7.46 -12.02 -3.12
C ALA A 590 -5.96 -12.24 -2.77
N LEU A 591 -5.64 -13.01 -1.72
CA LEU A 591 -4.25 -13.36 -1.39
C LEU A 591 -3.61 -14.35 -2.38
N ARG A 592 -4.40 -15.08 -3.18
CA ARG A 592 -3.87 -15.91 -4.29
C ARG A 592 -3.22 -15.09 -5.39
N GLN A 593 -3.62 -13.82 -5.54
CA GLN A 593 -3.02 -12.91 -6.51
C GLN A 593 -1.59 -12.49 -6.13
N SER A 594 -1.12 -12.84 -4.93
CA SER A 594 0.28 -12.63 -4.57
C SER A 594 1.21 -13.50 -5.43
N ASP A 595 2.38 -12.96 -5.78
CA ASP A 595 3.44 -13.68 -6.52
C ASP A 595 3.86 -15.00 -5.86
N ILE A 596 3.50 -15.21 -4.58
CA ILE A 596 3.79 -16.41 -3.80
C ILE A 596 3.23 -17.68 -4.47
N PHE A 597 2.06 -17.61 -5.11
CA PHE A 597 1.48 -18.78 -5.78
C PHE A 597 2.23 -19.18 -7.05
N SER A 598 2.79 -18.19 -7.76
CA SER A 598 3.65 -18.45 -8.93
C SER A 598 4.89 -19.27 -8.58
N LEU A 599 5.37 -19.22 -7.33
CA LEU A 599 6.47 -20.07 -6.85
C LEU A 599 6.12 -21.55 -6.95
N PHE A 600 4.85 -21.93 -6.76
CA PHE A 600 4.37 -23.32 -6.84
C PHE A 600 4.05 -23.79 -8.26
N GLU A 601 3.99 -22.88 -9.23
CA GLU A 601 3.87 -23.20 -10.65
C GLU A 601 5.22 -23.67 -11.24
N ASP A 602 6.35 -23.41 -10.56
CA ASP A 602 7.67 -23.82 -11.03
C ASP A 602 7.79 -25.36 -11.18
N ASN A 603 8.00 -25.80 -12.42
CA ASN A 603 8.24 -27.20 -12.77
C ASN A 603 9.52 -27.78 -12.12
N THR A 604 10.44 -26.94 -11.61
CA THR A 604 11.63 -27.42 -10.91
C THR A 604 11.38 -27.92 -9.49
N LEU A 605 10.15 -27.75 -8.96
CA LEU A 605 9.75 -28.32 -7.67
C LEU A 605 9.42 -29.81 -7.71
N LEU A 606 9.28 -30.38 -8.91
CA LEU A 606 9.03 -31.80 -9.13
C LEU A 606 10.18 -32.42 -9.93
N LEU A 607 10.51 -33.67 -9.60
CA LEU A 607 11.36 -34.48 -10.47
C LEU A 607 10.58 -34.85 -11.74
N PRO A 608 11.17 -34.75 -12.94
CA PRO A 608 10.50 -35.19 -14.15
C PRO A 608 10.33 -36.71 -14.17
N GLU A 609 9.41 -37.19 -14.99
CA GLU A 609 9.31 -38.62 -15.25
C GLU A 609 10.60 -39.14 -15.90
N GLN A 610 11.14 -40.22 -15.34
CA GLN A 610 12.35 -40.86 -15.83
C GLN A 610 12.13 -42.38 -15.92
N PRO A 611 11.78 -42.93 -17.10
CA PRO A 611 11.42 -44.34 -17.27
C PRO A 611 12.52 -45.32 -16.84
N GLN A 612 13.79 -44.90 -16.93
CA GLN A 612 14.95 -45.68 -16.49
C GLN A 612 15.21 -45.62 -14.97
N GLY A 613 14.45 -44.81 -14.23
CA GLY A 613 14.66 -44.52 -12.82
C GLY A 613 15.87 -43.60 -12.57
N PHE A 614 16.04 -43.20 -11.32
CA PHE A 614 17.09 -42.32 -10.85
C PHE A 614 18.20 -43.11 -10.18
N SER A 615 19.43 -42.62 -10.29
CA SER A 615 20.64 -43.30 -9.83
C SER A 615 21.53 -42.39 -8.99
N ALA A 616 22.70 -42.88 -8.57
CA ALA A 616 23.68 -42.08 -7.86
C ALA A 616 24.14 -40.82 -8.63
N ALA A 617 24.08 -40.84 -9.97
CA ALA A 617 24.42 -39.69 -10.80
C ALA A 617 23.41 -38.53 -10.68
N ASP A 618 22.17 -38.83 -10.28
CA ASP A 618 21.08 -37.87 -10.19
C ASP A 618 20.98 -37.23 -8.79
N ILE A 619 21.79 -37.67 -7.82
CA ILE A 619 21.78 -37.16 -6.44
C ILE A 619 21.85 -35.63 -6.37
N PRO A 620 22.75 -34.91 -7.08
CA PRO A 620 22.79 -33.45 -7.00
C PRO A 620 21.49 -32.79 -7.43
N ARG A 621 20.83 -33.35 -8.45
CA ARG A 621 19.53 -32.85 -8.93
C ARG A 621 18.42 -33.08 -7.92
N ILE A 622 18.36 -34.27 -7.31
CA ILE A 622 17.35 -34.57 -6.29
C ILE A 622 17.57 -33.68 -5.05
N GLN A 623 18.83 -33.43 -4.68
CA GLN A 623 19.17 -32.50 -3.60
C GLN A 623 18.73 -31.06 -3.91
N ASP A 624 18.88 -30.58 -5.15
CA ASP A 624 18.39 -29.28 -5.59
C ASP A 624 16.86 -29.16 -5.43
N VAL A 625 16.10 -30.16 -5.89
CA VAL A 625 14.63 -30.17 -5.76
C VAL A 625 14.18 -30.20 -4.29
N ILE A 626 14.87 -30.96 -3.43
CA ILE A 626 14.63 -30.97 -1.98
C ILE A 626 14.90 -29.59 -1.38
N ALA A 627 16.03 -28.97 -1.75
CA ALA A 627 16.43 -27.67 -1.24
C ALA A 627 15.37 -26.61 -1.58
N LYS A 628 14.92 -26.56 -2.84
CA LYS A 628 13.87 -25.61 -3.30
C LYS A 628 12.54 -25.79 -2.58
N ASN A 629 12.06 -27.03 -2.42
CA ASN A 629 10.81 -27.26 -1.67
C ASN A 629 10.94 -26.83 -0.20
N ARG A 630 12.09 -27.08 0.45
CA ARG A 630 12.34 -26.64 1.83
C ARG A 630 12.48 -25.12 1.94
N GLU A 631 13.10 -24.48 0.96
CA GLU A 631 13.26 -23.03 0.89
C GLU A 631 11.89 -22.34 0.80
N ILE A 632 11.01 -22.81 -0.10
CA ILE A 632 9.65 -22.30 -0.21
C ILE A 632 8.85 -22.54 1.07
N ALA A 633 8.88 -23.74 1.65
CA ALA A 633 8.17 -24.03 2.89
C ALA A 633 8.65 -23.12 4.04
N GLY A 634 9.97 -23.01 4.22
CA GLY A 634 10.56 -22.14 5.24
C GLY A 634 10.24 -20.66 5.02
N PHE A 635 10.18 -20.22 3.76
CA PHE A 635 9.76 -18.87 3.39
C PHE A 635 8.30 -18.59 3.79
N LEU A 636 7.38 -19.50 3.49
CA LEU A 636 5.97 -19.37 3.86
C LEU A 636 5.75 -19.39 5.39
N GLU A 637 6.48 -20.25 6.10
CA GLU A 637 6.48 -20.27 7.57
C GLU A 637 6.97 -18.94 8.13
N GLN A 638 8.03 -18.38 7.52
CA GLN A 638 8.56 -17.08 7.89
C GLN A 638 7.52 -15.96 7.69
N GLU A 639 6.79 -15.95 6.58
CA GLU A 639 5.70 -15.01 6.35
C GLU A 639 4.59 -15.11 7.42
N ILE A 640 4.19 -16.33 7.80
CA ILE A 640 3.21 -16.53 8.87
C ILE A 640 3.74 -15.96 10.20
N ASP A 641 5.00 -16.23 10.53
CA ASP A 641 5.64 -15.77 11.77
C ASP A 641 5.76 -14.24 11.83
N VAL A 642 6.11 -13.60 10.70
CA VAL A 642 6.14 -12.14 10.54
C VAL A 642 4.79 -11.53 10.92
N TYR A 643 3.69 -11.99 10.30
CA TYR A 643 2.36 -11.44 10.55
C TYR A 643 1.82 -11.76 11.93
N ASN A 644 2.11 -12.95 12.46
CA ASN A 644 1.79 -13.32 13.84
C ASN A 644 2.52 -12.43 14.86
N PHE A 645 3.78 -12.12 14.61
CA PHE A 645 4.53 -11.18 15.42
C PHE A 645 3.89 -9.79 15.38
N PHE A 646 3.53 -9.30 14.20
CA PHE A 646 2.85 -8.02 14.02
C PHE A 646 1.49 -7.94 14.72
N TYR A 647 0.69 -8.99 14.63
CA TYR A 647 -0.55 -9.10 15.37
C TYR A 647 -0.31 -9.00 16.89
N ARG A 648 0.68 -9.72 17.43
CA ARG A 648 1.01 -9.65 18.87
C ARG A 648 1.48 -8.26 19.29
N ASN A 649 2.31 -7.60 18.49
CA ASN A 649 2.84 -6.27 18.80
C ASN A 649 1.77 -5.17 18.69
N SER A 650 0.91 -5.25 17.67
CA SER A 650 -0.23 -4.35 17.50
C SER A 650 -1.25 -4.46 18.63
N SER A 651 -1.57 -5.69 19.05
CA SER A 651 -2.46 -5.96 20.17
C SER A 651 -1.92 -5.40 21.49
N ARG A 652 -0.61 -5.52 21.75
CA ARG A 652 0.04 -4.88 22.91
C ARG A 652 -0.01 -3.37 22.83
N SER A 653 0.25 -2.79 21.65
CA SER A 653 0.19 -1.35 21.42
C SER A 653 -1.22 -0.81 21.65
N ARG A 654 -2.25 -1.53 21.20
CA ARG A 654 -3.66 -1.23 21.48
C ARG A 654 -3.95 -1.16 22.96
N TRP A 655 -3.52 -2.17 23.73
CA TRP A 655 -3.72 -2.18 25.17
C TRP A 655 -2.98 -1.03 25.87
N GLY A 656 -1.73 -0.77 25.49
CA GLY A 656 -0.95 0.36 26.00
C GLY A 656 -1.60 1.72 25.71
N TYR A 657 -2.12 1.89 24.49
CA TYR A 657 -2.85 3.10 24.11
C TYR A 657 -4.16 3.25 24.89
N SER A 658 -4.94 2.18 25.08
CA SER A 658 -6.18 2.24 25.88
C SER A 658 -5.93 2.71 27.33
N ILE A 659 -4.79 2.33 27.93
CA ILE A 659 -4.41 2.83 29.26
C ILE A 659 -4.10 4.33 29.22
N PHE A 660 -3.36 4.77 28.21
CA PHE A 660 -3.07 6.19 28.02
C PHE A 660 -4.33 7.00 27.80
N ASP A 661 -5.24 6.52 26.95
CA ASP A 661 -6.49 7.21 26.66
C ASP A 661 -7.40 7.29 27.90
N LEU A 662 -7.45 6.22 28.71
CA LEU A 662 -8.12 6.27 30.02
C LEU A 662 -7.47 7.32 30.93
N PHE A 663 -6.13 7.36 30.99
CA PHE A 663 -5.41 8.34 31.81
C PHE A 663 -5.67 9.78 31.34
N THR A 664 -5.56 10.06 30.04
CA THR A 664 -5.81 11.40 29.49
C THR A 664 -7.26 11.82 29.65
N THR A 665 -8.19 10.87 29.57
CA THR A 665 -9.62 11.11 29.81
C THR A 665 -9.91 11.44 31.28
N VAL A 666 -9.41 10.64 32.22
CA VAL A 666 -9.61 10.87 33.67
C VAL A 666 -8.92 12.15 34.14
N THR A 667 -7.80 12.53 33.53
CA THR A 667 -7.06 13.77 33.85
C THR A 667 -7.54 14.98 33.05
N PHE A 668 -8.51 14.82 32.14
CA PHE A 668 -8.96 15.84 31.17
C PHE A 668 -7.85 16.40 30.27
N LEU A 669 -6.70 15.74 30.16
CA LEU A 669 -5.61 16.12 29.25
C LEU A 669 -6.03 15.96 27.79
N ASN A 670 -6.98 15.08 27.49
CA ASN A 670 -7.60 14.95 26.17
C ASN A 670 -8.37 16.22 25.72
N ARG A 671 -8.56 17.22 26.59
CA ARG A 671 -9.11 18.55 26.23
C ARG A 671 -8.03 19.58 25.92
N VAL A 672 -6.75 19.23 26.07
CA VAL A 672 -5.62 20.15 25.92
C VAL A 672 -4.96 19.95 24.55
N ASP A 673 -5.08 20.96 23.70
CA ASP A 673 -4.52 20.95 22.35
C ASP A 673 -3.02 21.23 22.28
N PHE A 674 -2.42 21.81 23.31
CA PHE A 674 -0.98 22.06 23.36
C PHE A 674 -0.32 21.16 24.44
N PRO A 675 0.55 20.19 24.10
CA PRO A 675 1.27 20.01 22.83
C PRO A 675 0.73 18.84 21.95
N LYS A 676 -0.52 18.91 21.49
CA LYS A 676 -1.25 17.93 20.64
C LYS A 676 -1.84 16.70 21.36
N ILE A 677 -2.07 16.74 22.68
CA ILE A 677 -2.67 15.59 23.41
C ILE A 677 -4.10 15.32 22.92
N LYS A 678 -4.93 16.36 22.81
CA LYS A 678 -6.30 16.23 22.28
C LYS A 678 -6.33 15.61 20.89
N THR A 679 -5.46 16.07 19.98
CA THR A 679 -5.34 15.51 18.62
C THR A 679 -4.99 14.02 18.65
N LEU A 680 -3.95 13.65 19.41
CA LEU A 680 -3.54 12.26 19.55
C LEU A 680 -4.67 11.36 20.04
N THR A 681 -5.49 11.84 20.98
CA THR A 681 -6.62 11.10 21.55
C THR A 681 -7.88 11.08 20.70
N MET A 682 -7.97 11.92 19.66
CA MET A 682 -9.19 12.05 18.87
C MET A 682 -9.45 10.81 18.00
N PHE A 683 -8.41 10.33 17.29
CA PHE A 683 -8.50 9.17 16.39
C PHE A 683 -7.45 8.08 16.67
N GLY A 684 -6.57 8.28 17.65
CA GLY A 684 -5.49 7.31 17.91
C GLY A 684 -6.00 5.96 18.41
N SER A 685 -7.09 5.91 19.18
CA SER A 685 -7.70 4.64 19.61
C SER A 685 -8.18 3.83 18.40
N ASP A 686 -8.87 4.52 17.47
CA ASP A 686 -9.40 3.92 16.25
C ASP A 686 -8.28 3.45 15.33
N LEU A 687 -7.25 4.27 15.13
CA LEU A 687 -6.07 3.91 14.34
C LEU A 687 -5.38 2.64 14.85
N VAL A 688 -5.17 2.55 16.17
CA VAL A 688 -4.51 1.38 16.76
C VAL A 688 -5.46 0.16 16.76
N LYS A 689 -6.77 0.37 16.89
CA LYS A 689 -7.81 -0.67 16.72
C LYS A 689 -7.76 -1.25 15.30
N ILE A 690 -7.84 -0.41 14.26
CA ILE A 690 -7.80 -0.81 12.84
C ILE A 690 -6.53 -1.62 12.56
N ASN A 691 -5.36 -1.07 12.93
CA ASN A 691 -4.08 -1.74 12.69
C ASN A 691 -4.06 -3.14 13.35
N SER A 692 -4.50 -3.24 14.61
CA SER A 692 -4.54 -4.53 15.31
C SER A 692 -5.51 -5.53 14.69
N GLU A 693 -6.68 -5.09 14.23
CA GLU A 693 -7.68 -5.95 13.60
C GLU A 693 -7.22 -6.42 12.20
N ASN A 694 -6.62 -5.53 11.42
CA ASN A 694 -6.04 -5.85 10.12
C ASN A 694 -4.91 -6.89 10.24
N PHE A 695 -3.93 -6.68 11.12
CA PHE A 695 -2.83 -7.64 11.27
C PHE A 695 -3.29 -8.99 11.79
N ARG A 696 -4.31 -9.02 12.66
CA ARG A 696 -4.94 -10.28 13.06
C ARG A 696 -5.52 -11.00 11.86
N GLN A 697 -6.33 -10.31 11.07
CA GLN A 697 -6.96 -10.90 9.89
C GLN A 697 -5.93 -11.38 8.86
N MET A 698 -4.88 -10.60 8.62
CA MET A 698 -3.80 -10.97 7.70
C MET A 698 -3.01 -12.18 8.20
N ALA A 699 -2.74 -12.28 9.50
CA ALA A 699 -2.12 -13.45 10.09
C ALA A 699 -3.03 -14.68 9.97
N ASP A 700 -4.31 -14.56 10.34
CA ASP A 700 -5.29 -15.63 10.26
C ASP A 700 -5.46 -16.14 8.81
N LEU A 701 -5.54 -15.24 7.82
CA LEU A 701 -5.67 -15.61 6.41
C LEU A 701 -4.41 -16.24 5.83
N ARG A 702 -3.22 -15.70 6.12
CA ARG A 702 -1.94 -16.30 5.67
C ARG A 702 -1.72 -17.67 6.30
N GLU A 703 -1.99 -17.81 7.60
CA GLU A 703 -1.90 -19.10 8.27
C GLU A 703 -2.86 -20.13 7.65
N TRP A 704 -4.08 -19.71 7.34
CA TRP A 704 -5.07 -20.56 6.69
C TRP A 704 -4.61 -21.02 5.30
N ILE A 705 -4.16 -20.10 4.45
CA ILE A 705 -3.82 -20.39 3.06
C ILE A 705 -2.45 -21.07 2.92
N PHE A 706 -1.41 -20.53 3.55
CA PHE A 706 -0.03 -20.99 3.34
C PHE A 706 0.23 -22.35 3.98
N ARG A 707 -0.55 -22.76 4.98
CA ARG A 707 -0.41 -24.10 5.58
C ARG A 707 -0.57 -25.22 4.55
N HIS A 708 -1.52 -25.10 3.61
CA HIS A 708 -1.72 -26.08 2.55
C HIS A 708 -0.51 -26.17 1.59
N LEU A 709 0.08 -25.01 1.27
CA LEU A 709 1.27 -24.91 0.44
C LEU A 709 2.51 -25.49 1.14
N ILE A 710 2.70 -25.16 2.42
CA ILE A 710 3.76 -25.72 3.28
C ILE A 710 3.64 -27.24 3.33
N GLU A 711 2.42 -27.76 3.47
CA GLU A 711 2.17 -29.20 3.49
C GLU A 711 2.59 -29.88 2.18
N LEU A 712 2.17 -29.34 1.03
CA LEU A 712 2.56 -29.85 -0.30
C LEU A 712 4.08 -29.88 -0.46
N ALA A 713 4.77 -28.78 -0.15
CA ALA A 713 6.21 -28.67 -0.27
C ALA A 713 6.96 -29.62 0.69
N SER A 714 6.46 -29.75 1.93
CA SER A 714 7.06 -30.62 2.95
C SER A 714 6.97 -32.10 2.57
N VAL A 715 5.79 -32.57 2.14
CA VAL A 715 5.57 -33.97 1.71
C VAL A 715 6.43 -34.33 0.50
N ARG A 716 6.62 -33.39 -0.45
CA ARG A 716 7.55 -33.57 -1.58
C ARG A 716 8.98 -33.73 -1.11
N ALA A 717 9.48 -32.80 -0.30
CA ALA A 717 10.84 -32.81 0.21
C ALA A 717 11.15 -34.08 1.02
N GLU A 718 10.24 -34.51 1.89
CA GLU A 718 10.37 -35.74 2.66
C GLU A 718 10.39 -36.99 1.78
N SER A 719 9.53 -37.03 0.77
CA SER A 719 9.44 -38.17 -0.16
C SER A 719 10.70 -38.30 -1.03
N TYR A 720 11.24 -37.19 -1.53
CA TYR A 720 12.52 -37.19 -2.24
C TYR A 720 13.72 -37.47 -1.32
N GLN A 721 13.66 -37.07 -0.05
CA GLN A 721 14.67 -37.42 0.95
C GLN A 721 14.70 -38.94 1.21
N ALA A 722 13.52 -39.58 1.29
CA ALA A 722 13.41 -41.04 1.42
C ALA A 722 13.96 -41.76 0.18
N MET A 723 13.69 -41.22 -1.01
CA MET A 723 14.23 -41.71 -2.28
C MET A 723 15.76 -41.65 -2.33
N LEU A 724 16.38 -40.55 -1.87
CA LEU A 724 17.85 -40.46 -1.75
C LEU A 724 18.44 -41.53 -0.83
N ALA A 725 17.78 -41.79 0.30
CA ALA A 725 18.21 -42.84 1.22
C ALA A 725 18.15 -44.23 0.58
N GLU A 726 17.18 -44.47 -0.31
CA GLU A 726 17.03 -45.75 -1.02
C GLU A 726 18.06 -45.94 -2.15
N ILE A 727 18.39 -44.87 -2.89
CA ILE A 727 19.49 -44.88 -3.88
C ILE A 727 20.80 -45.30 -3.21
N GLY A 728 21.07 -44.76 -2.01
CA GLY A 728 22.27 -45.10 -1.24
C GLY A 728 22.32 -46.54 -0.73
N LYS A 729 21.17 -47.22 -0.58
CA LYS A 729 21.08 -48.62 -0.12
C LYS A 729 21.14 -49.63 -1.25
N THR A 730 20.44 -49.37 -2.34
CA THR A 730 20.19 -50.37 -3.39
C THR A 730 21.22 -50.32 -4.53
N GLY A 731 21.80 -49.15 -4.81
CA GLY A 731 22.72 -48.94 -5.93
C GLY A 731 22.10 -49.15 -7.32
N GLY A 732 20.79 -49.43 -7.39
CA GLY A 732 20.00 -49.62 -8.61
C GLY A 732 19.10 -48.42 -8.91
N PRO A 733 18.32 -48.46 -10.00
CA PRO A 733 17.39 -47.40 -10.36
C PRO A 733 16.25 -47.30 -9.33
N VAL A 734 16.06 -46.13 -8.75
CA VAL A 734 14.98 -45.80 -7.82
C VAL A 734 14.00 -44.85 -8.49
N PHE A 735 12.71 -45.07 -8.34
CA PHE A 735 11.67 -44.23 -8.92
C PHE A 735 11.08 -43.29 -7.85
N PRO A 736 10.57 -42.11 -8.23
CA PRO A 736 9.80 -41.28 -7.31
C PRO A 736 8.66 -42.10 -6.70
N PRO A 737 8.42 -42.01 -5.38
CA PRO A 737 7.33 -42.75 -4.77
C PRO A 737 5.98 -42.32 -5.38
N PRO A 738 5.03 -43.27 -5.54
CA PRO A 738 3.68 -42.93 -5.99
C PRO A 738 3.02 -41.97 -5.00
N GLY A 739 2.21 -41.05 -5.49
CA GLY A 739 1.57 -40.04 -4.65
C GLY A 739 2.40 -38.79 -4.39
N ILE A 740 3.28 -38.40 -5.31
CA ILE A 740 3.83 -37.04 -5.34
C ILE A 740 3.13 -36.30 -6.48
N PHE A 741 2.27 -35.35 -6.12
CA PHE A 741 1.49 -34.59 -7.07
C PHE A 741 1.68 -33.08 -6.90
N ARG A 742 1.25 -32.33 -7.91
CA ARG A 742 1.30 -30.86 -7.90
C ARG A 742 0.18 -30.28 -7.04
N THR A 743 -1.00 -30.89 -7.10
CA THR A 743 -2.24 -30.30 -6.61
C THR A 743 -3.01 -31.26 -5.71
N PHE A 744 -3.87 -30.76 -4.82
CA PHE A 744 -4.75 -31.57 -3.98
C PHE A 744 -5.75 -32.45 -4.77
N PRO A 745 -6.37 -31.97 -5.86
CA PRO A 745 -7.26 -32.80 -6.69
C PRO A 745 -6.59 -34.07 -7.25
N GLU A 746 -5.31 -34.01 -7.61
CA GLU A 746 -4.55 -35.20 -8.03
C GLU A 746 -4.43 -36.24 -6.89
N TYR A 747 -4.25 -35.80 -5.65
CA TYR A 747 -4.25 -36.68 -4.48
C TYR A 747 -5.61 -37.34 -4.23
N PHE A 748 -6.71 -36.58 -4.33
CA PHE A 748 -8.06 -37.12 -4.13
C PHE A 748 -8.45 -38.13 -5.22
N ARG A 749 -8.12 -37.85 -6.49
CA ARG A 749 -8.31 -38.80 -7.60
C ARG A 749 -7.51 -40.08 -7.40
N ALA A 750 -6.27 -39.98 -6.91
CA ALA A 750 -5.44 -41.15 -6.62
C ALA A 750 -6.00 -42.05 -5.49
N LEU A 751 -6.87 -41.51 -4.63
CA LEU A 751 -7.61 -42.25 -3.60
C LEU A 751 -8.96 -42.80 -4.08
N GLY A 752 -9.34 -42.53 -5.33
CA GLY A 752 -10.64 -42.91 -5.90
C GLY A 752 -11.81 -42.07 -5.38
N ILE A 753 -11.56 -40.89 -4.81
CA ILE A 753 -12.64 -39.96 -4.45
C ILE A 753 -13.19 -39.37 -5.75
N PRO A 754 -14.50 -39.51 -6.04
CA PRO A 754 -15.10 -38.94 -7.24
C PRO A 754 -15.30 -37.42 -7.08
N GLU A 755 -15.47 -36.74 -8.21
CA GLU A 755 -15.68 -35.29 -8.26
C GLU A 755 -16.95 -34.86 -7.50
N ILE A 756 -18.03 -35.63 -7.63
CA ILE A 756 -19.32 -35.36 -6.97
C ILE A 756 -19.74 -36.57 -6.13
N LEU A 757 -20.14 -36.30 -4.88
CA LEU A 757 -20.81 -37.24 -3.99
C LEU A 757 -22.17 -36.67 -3.59
N ALA A 758 -23.22 -37.48 -3.63
CA ALA A 758 -24.57 -37.08 -3.25
C ALA A 758 -25.05 -37.81 -1.99
N GLY A 759 -25.74 -37.11 -1.12
CA GLY A 759 -26.09 -37.59 0.21
C GLY A 759 -27.25 -36.85 0.87
N ARG A 760 -27.40 -37.06 2.19
CA ARG A 760 -28.33 -36.31 3.03
C ARG A 760 -27.61 -35.67 4.21
N LEU A 761 -27.84 -34.37 4.40
CA LEU A 761 -27.43 -33.62 5.57
C LEU A 761 -28.52 -33.72 6.63
N GLN A 762 -28.16 -34.21 7.82
CA GLN A 762 -29.03 -34.37 8.98
C GLN A 762 -28.44 -33.65 10.18
N ILE A 763 -29.10 -32.56 10.59
CA ILE A 763 -28.81 -31.81 11.82
C ILE A 763 -30.13 -31.53 12.55
N PRO A 764 -30.10 -31.12 13.82
CA PRO A 764 -31.32 -30.69 14.49
C PRO A 764 -32.08 -29.66 13.64
N ASP A 765 -33.35 -29.93 13.39
CA ASP A 765 -34.27 -29.09 12.60
C ASP A 765 -33.99 -28.98 11.08
N LEU A 766 -33.07 -29.77 10.50
CA LEU A 766 -32.87 -29.85 9.05
C LEU A 766 -32.54 -31.27 8.55
N ASP A 767 -33.28 -31.72 7.54
CA ASP A 767 -33.01 -32.94 6.77
C ASP A 767 -33.13 -32.64 5.27
N SER A 768 -31.99 -32.46 4.61
CA SER A 768 -31.90 -32.01 3.21
C SER A 768 -31.03 -32.93 2.37
N ALA A 769 -31.34 -33.02 1.07
CA ALA A 769 -30.37 -33.50 0.10
C ALA A 769 -29.13 -32.59 0.13
N ALA A 770 -27.95 -33.20 -0.02
CA ALA A 770 -26.68 -32.50 0.04
C ALA A 770 -25.67 -33.10 -0.93
N HIS A 771 -24.74 -32.28 -1.40
CA HIS A 771 -23.70 -32.68 -2.35
C HIS A 771 -22.33 -32.22 -1.86
N LEU A 772 -21.33 -33.12 -1.93
CA LEU A 772 -19.92 -32.76 -1.84
C LEU A 772 -19.33 -32.66 -3.24
N TYR A 773 -18.54 -31.63 -3.48
CA TYR A 773 -17.95 -31.33 -4.76
C TYR A 773 -16.44 -31.07 -4.66
N PHE A 774 -15.63 -31.98 -5.19
CA PHE A 774 -14.17 -31.91 -5.24
C PHE A 774 -13.75 -31.36 -6.60
N SER A 775 -13.64 -30.03 -6.70
CA SER A 775 -13.28 -29.36 -7.96
C SER A 775 -11.78 -29.49 -8.27
N ASP A 776 -11.47 -29.63 -9.56
CA ASP A 776 -10.09 -29.62 -10.06
C ASP A 776 -9.47 -28.20 -9.99
N ASP A 777 -10.28 -27.14 -9.89
CA ASP A 777 -9.80 -25.75 -9.78
C ASP A 777 -9.25 -25.41 -8.37
N MET A 778 -9.55 -26.25 -7.36
CA MET A 778 -9.03 -26.11 -6.00
C MET A 778 -7.58 -26.60 -5.84
N GLU A 779 -6.68 -26.24 -6.76
CA GLU A 779 -5.34 -26.82 -6.93
C GLU A 779 -4.51 -26.86 -5.63
N PHE A 780 -4.50 -25.74 -4.90
CA PHE A 780 -3.69 -25.53 -3.70
C PHE A 780 -4.51 -25.49 -2.40
N PHE A 781 -5.76 -25.93 -2.43
CA PHE A 781 -6.60 -25.98 -1.24
C PHE A 781 -6.98 -27.43 -0.92
N ALA A 782 -6.77 -27.81 0.33
CA ALA A 782 -7.10 -29.14 0.82
C ALA A 782 -8.60 -29.23 1.13
N GLY A 783 -9.47 -29.52 0.16
CA GLY A 783 -10.89 -29.53 0.48
C GLY A 783 -11.84 -29.83 -0.66
N CYS A 784 -13.11 -29.56 -0.37
CA CYS A 784 -14.23 -29.65 -1.30
C CYS A 784 -15.31 -28.64 -0.91
N PHE A 785 -16.36 -28.55 -1.70
CA PHE A 785 -17.52 -27.77 -1.34
C PHE A 785 -18.70 -28.66 -0.91
N LEU A 786 -19.49 -28.21 0.06
CA LEU A 786 -20.73 -28.82 0.52
C LEU A 786 -21.91 -27.92 0.13
N SER A 787 -22.90 -28.43 -0.60
CA SER A 787 -24.16 -27.69 -0.87
C SER A 787 -25.38 -28.44 -0.36
N PHE A 788 -26.39 -27.70 0.07
CA PHE A 788 -27.72 -28.18 0.45
C PHE A 788 -28.74 -27.04 0.41
N SER A 789 -30.03 -27.34 0.63
CA SER A 789 -31.06 -26.31 0.74
C SER A 789 -31.66 -26.28 2.15
N ALA A 790 -31.85 -25.08 2.70
CA ALA A 790 -32.63 -24.89 3.91
C ALA A 790 -33.63 -23.73 3.70
N GLU A 791 -34.90 -23.98 4.01
CA GLU A 791 -35.99 -23.01 3.85
C GLU A 791 -36.10 -22.35 2.46
N GLY A 792 -35.64 -23.03 1.40
CA GLY A 792 -35.66 -22.52 0.03
C GLY A 792 -34.43 -21.68 -0.36
N GLU A 793 -33.48 -21.47 0.57
CA GLU A 793 -32.16 -20.91 0.27
C GLU A 793 -31.19 -22.03 -0.11
N ASN A 794 -30.32 -21.78 -1.10
CA ASN A 794 -29.23 -22.69 -1.46
C ASN A 794 -27.97 -22.31 -0.68
N ILE A 795 -27.54 -23.18 0.22
CA ILE A 795 -26.44 -22.94 1.13
C ILE A 795 -25.23 -23.72 0.65
N VAL A 796 -24.10 -23.04 0.57
CA VAL A 796 -22.84 -23.64 0.20
C VAL A 796 -21.79 -23.36 1.26
N PHE A 797 -20.99 -24.38 1.58
CA PHE A 797 -19.85 -24.34 2.46
C PHE A 797 -18.60 -24.77 1.70
N LEU A 798 -17.48 -24.16 2.03
CA LEU A 798 -16.14 -24.67 1.79
C LEU A 798 -15.77 -25.61 2.94
N VAL A 799 -15.48 -26.87 2.63
CA VAL A 799 -15.01 -27.88 3.57
C VAL A 799 -13.49 -27.97 3.46
N GLU A 800 -12.78 -27.44 4.43
CA GLU A 800 -11.34 -27.61 4.59
C GLU A 800 -11.05 -28.96 5.24
N LEU A 801 -10.09 -29.69 4.70
CA LEU A 801 -9.49 -30.89 5.27
C LEU A 801 -8.13 -30.51 5.88
N GLU A 802 -7.98 -30.67 7.19
CA GLU A 802 -6.76 -30.25 7.89
C GLU A 802 -5.63 -31.28 7.74
N ASN A 803 -4.52 -30.84 7.13
CA ASN A 803 -3.29 -31.62 6.95
C ASN A 803 -3.49 -33.05 6.39
N PRO A 804 -4.20 -33.22 5.27
CA PRO A 804 -4.54 -34.55 4.76
C PRO A 804 -3.34 -35.31 4.16
N LEU A 805 -2.35 -34.63 3.59
CA LEU A 805 -1.34 -35.23 2.72
C LEU A 805 -0.43 -36.21 3.44
N ALA A 806 -0.09 -35.98 4.72
CA ALA A 806 0.73 -36.93 5.47
C ALA A 806 0.07 -38.32 5.54
N GLY A 807 -1.25 -38.36 5.78
CA GLY A 807 -2.04 -39.59 5.80
C GLY A 807 -2.29 -40.17 4.41
N ILE A 808 -2.56 -39.31 3.43
CA ILE A 808 -2.83 -39.73 2.04
C ILE A 808 -1.57 -40.30 1.39
N ALA A 809 -0.44 -39.59 1.46
CA ALA A 809 0.81 -39.99 0.83
C ALA A 809 1.30 -41.33 1.38
N GLU A 810 1.19 -41.59 2.69
CA GLU A 810 1.56 -42.88 3.28
C GLU A 810 0.69 -44.03 2.77
N ARG A 811 -0.61 -43.81 2.57
CA ARG A 811 -1.53 -44.81 2.00
C ARG A 811 -1.19 -45.10 0.54
N LEU A 812 -0.92 -44.07 -0.25
CA LEU A 812 -0.50 -44.22 -1.65
C LEU A 812 0.84 -44.97 -1.76
N ARG A 813 1.83 -44.63 -0.92
CA ARG A 813 3.12 -45.34 -0.86
C ARG A 813 3.00 -46.80 -0.46
N SER A 814 2.14 -47.10 0.51
CA SER A 814 1.94 -48.47 1.02
C SER A 814 0.97 -49.31 0.18
N GLY A 815 0.29 -48.70 -0.80
CA GLY A 815 -0.75 -49.36 -1.61
C GLY A 815 -2.03 -49.70 -0.83
N LYS A 816 -2.20 -49.15 0.39
CA LYS A 816 -3.35 -49.40 1.27
C LYS A 816 -4.44 -48.35 1.07
N LEU A 817 -5.12 -48.44 -0.08
CA LEU A 817 -6.24 -47.56 -0.39
C LEU A 817 -7.36 -47.68 0.67
N PRO A 818 -8.15 -46.61 0.86
CA PRO A 818 -9.28 -46.60 1.80
C PRO A 818 -10.28 -47.73 1.51
N SER A 819 -10.81 -48.33 2.58
CA SER A 819 -11.84 -49.38 2.53
C SER A 819 -12.72 -49.29 3.78
N ALA A 820 -13.91 -49.89 3.78
CA ALA A 820 -14.82 -49.95 4.94
C ALA A 820 -14.14 -50.38 6.26
N GLY A 821 -13.15 -51.28 6.20
CA GLY A 821 -12.40 -51.74 7.39
C GLY A 821 -11.19 -50.88 7.78
N ASN A 822 -10.82 -49.91 6.95
CA ASN A 822 -9.69 -49.01 7.17
C ASN A 822 -9.90 -47.67 6.44
N PRO A 823 -10.92 -46.88 6.85
CA PRO A 823 -11.25 -45.63 6.19
C PRO A 823 -10.13 -44.59 6.36
N LEU A 824 -10.12 -43.61 5.48
CA LEU A 824 -9.36 -42.37 5.64
C LEU A 824 -10.18 -41.42 6.51
N GLU A 825 -9.62 -40.99 7.63
CA GLU A 825 -10.25 -40.03 8.54
C GLU A 825 -9.39 -38.76 8.60
N ILE A 826 -9.97 -37.61 8.28
CA ILE A 826 -9.30 -36.32 8.26
C ILE A 826 -10.17 -35.31 9.00
N LYS A 827 -9.58 -34.49 9.87
CA LYS A 827 -10.30 -33.40 10.54
C LYS A 827 -10.77 -32.38 9.51
N ALA A 828 -12.01 -31.89 9.65
CA ALA A 828 -12.61 -30.96 8.72
C ALA A 828 -13.10 -29.68 9.41
N VAL A 829 -13.13 -28.57 8.66
CA VAL A 829 -13.69 -27.27 9.08
C VAL A 829 -14.57 -26.72 7.97
N LEU A 830 -15.71 -26.15 8.34
CA LEU A 830 -16.73 -25.68 7.40
C LEU A 830 -16.80 -24.15 7.40
N TYR A 831 -16.62 -23.53 6.24
CA TYR A 831 -16.76 -22.08 6.04
C TYR A 831 -17.93 -21.77 5.12
N PRO A 832 -18.94 -20.98 5.54
CA PRO A 832 -20.06 -20.64 4.67
C PRO A 832 -19.59 -19.75 3.51
N LEU A 833 -20.05 -20.07 2.31
CA LEU A 833 -19.84 -19.32 1.07
C LEU A 833 -21.01 -18.42 0.74
N THR A 834 -22.24 -18.86 1.01
CA THR A 834 -23.44 -18.08 0.72
C THR A 834 -23.70 -17.03 1.79
N VAL A 835 -24.15 -15.85 1.36
CA VAL A 835 -24.74 -14.83 2.22
C VAL A 835 -26.16 -15.24 2.59
N ILE A 836 -26.53 -15.06 3.86
CA ILE A 836 -27.78 -15.58 4.41
C ILE A 836 -28.78 -14.43 4.61
N GLU A 837 -30.00 -14.60 4.09
CA GLU A 837 -31.08 -13.63 4.25
C GLU A 837 -31.97 -13.99 5.44
N ASN A 838 -32.31 -15.27 5.60
CA ASN A 838 -33.21 -15.72 6.66
C ASN A 838 -32.48 -15.96 8.00
N ALA A 839 -33.03 -15.39 9.09
CA ALA A 839 -32.47 -15.54 10.44
C ALA A 839 -32.47 -17.00 10.97
N HIS A 840 -33.42 -17.84 10.55
CA HIS A 840 -33.44 -19.27 10.89
C HIS A 840 -32.36 -20.04 10.12
N THR A 841 -32.22 -19.79 8.81
CA THR A 841 -31.10 -20.31 8.03
C THR A 841 -29.75 -19.88 8.62
N TYR A 842 -29.66 -18.66 9.14
CA TYR A 842 -28.45 -18.16 9.80
C TYR A 842 -28.12 -18.98 11.06
N ALA A 843 -29.12 -19.39 11.84
CA ALA A 843 -28.93 -20.27 12.98
C ALA A 843 -28.42 -21.67 12.57
N VAL A 844 -28.97 -22.23 11.49
CA VAL A 844 -28.50 -23.49 10.89
C VAL A 844 -27.04 -23.40 10.48
N VAL A 845 -26.66 -22.34 9.76
CA VAL A 845 -25.27 -22.15 9.33
C VAL A 845 -24.34 -22.00 10.53
N LYS A 846 -24.75 -21.25 11.55
CA LYS A 846 -23.97 -21.08 12.78
C LYS A 846 -23.73 -22.40 13.53
N GLU A 847 -24.66 -23.35 13.46
CA GLU A 847 -24.49 -24.68 14.02
C GLU A 847 -23.41 -25.48 13.28
N LEU A 848 -23.40 -25.41 11.95
CA LEU A 848 -22.41 -26.06 11.08
C LEU A 848 -21.03 -25.40 11.11
N GLN A 849 -20.91 -24.20 11.67
CA GLN A 849 -19.62 -23.52 11.89
C GLN A 849 -18.92 -23.94 13.19
N LYS A 850 -19.51 -24.81 14.01
CA LYS A 850 -18.86 -25.31 15.24
C LYS A 850 -17.69 -26.24 14.90
N ASP A 851 -16.67 -26.23 15.73
CA ASP A 851 -15.50 -27.10 15.56
C ASP A 851 -15.83 -28.59 15.75
N GLY A 852 -14.94 -29.45 15.26
CA GLY A 852 -14.95 -30.88 15.57
C GLY A 852 -15.55 -31.78 14.49
N PHE A 853 -15.54 -31.33 13.23
CA PHE A 853 -15.89 -32.18 12.11
C PHE A 853 -14.75 -33.12 11.72
N VAL A 854 -15.11 -34.32 11.24
CA VAL A 854 -14.20 -35.31 10.68
C VAL A 854 -14.80 -35.82 9.37
N PHE A 855 -14.06 -35.67 8.29
CA PHE A 855 -14.33 -36.28 7.00
C PHE A 855 -13.81 -37.71 6.98
N VAL A 856 -14.67 -38.66 6.64
CA VAL A 856 -14.38 -40.10 6.59
C VAL A 856 -14.64 -40.59 5.17
N TRP A 857 -13.63 -41.15 4.51
CA TRP A 857 -13.75 -41.78 3.19
C TRP A 857 -13.38 -43.26 3.28
N ASP A 858 -14.30 -44.14 2.92
CA ASP A 858 -14.10 -45.60 3.02
C ASP A 858 -13.88 -46.28 1.67
N GLY A 859 -13.67 -45.52 0.60
CA GLY A 859 -13.51 -46.03 -0.77
C GLY A 859 -14.80 -46.08 -1.58
N GLU A 860 -15.97 -46.01 -0.92
CA GLU A 860 -17.29 -45.97 -1.58
C GLU A 860 -18.17 -44.82 -1.04
N ASN A 861 -18.09 -44.56 0.26
CA ASN A 861 -18.92 -43.61 1.01
C ASN A 861 -18.06 -42.52 1.65
N ALA A 862 -18.57 -41.30 1.61
CA ALA A 862 -18.08 -40.18 2.39
C ALA A 862 -19.04 -39.86 3.54
N VAL A 863 -18.50 -39.71 4.74
CA VAL A 863 -19.27 -39.31 5.93
C VAL A 863 -18.61 -38.10 6.56
N LEU A 864 -19.39 -37.06 6.85
CA LEU A 864 -18.97 -35.94 7.69
C LEU A 864 -19.57 -36.13 9.08
N ARG A 865 -18.72 -36.37 10.09
CA ARG A 865 -19.13 -36.55 11.49
C ARG A 865 -18.84 -35.30 12.30
N GLN A 866 -19.73 -34.92 13.21
CA GLN A 866 -19.50 -33.83 14.15
C GLN A 866 -19.39 -34.39 15.58
N LYS A 867 -18.38 -33.93 16.32
CA LYS A 867 -18.29 -34.19 17.77
C LYS A 867 -19.30 -33.34 18.53
N THR A 868 -20.33 -33.97 19.10
CA THR A 868 -21.36 -33.31 19.92
C THR A 868 -21.05 -33.35 21.43
N GLY A 869 -19.98 -34.04 21.84
CA GLY A 869 -19.48 -34.07 23.23
C GLY A 869 -18.15 -34.81 23.37
N VAL A 870 -17.70 -35.04 24.63
CA VAL A 870 -16.42 -35.73 24.93
C VAL A 870 -16.39 -37.18 24.42
N PHE A 871 -17.56 -37.81 24.26
CA PHE A 871 -17.69 -39.22 23.88
C PHE A 871 -18.75 -39.48 22.79
N ALA A 872 -19.35 -38.44 22.21
CA ALA A 872 -20.43 -38.57 21.23
C ALA A 872 -20.03 -37.93 19.90
N GLU A 873 -20.15 -38.71 18.83
CA GLU A 873 -20.01 -38.28 17.45
C GLU A 873 -21.31 -38.63 16.73
N GLU A 874 -21.89 -37.67 16.02
CA GLU A 874 -23.07 -37.89 15.19
C GLU A 874 -22.67 -37.70 13.72
N ALA A 875 -23.16 -38.60 12.86
CA ALA A 875 -23.04 -38.42 11.42
C ALA A 875 -23.97 -37.29 11.01
N VAL A 876 -23.38 -36.22 10.48
CA VAL A 876 -24.10 -35.02 10.05
C VAL A 876 -24.38 -35.07 8.55
N LEU A 877 -23.53 -35.75 7.78
CA LEU A 877 -23.74 -36.01 6.35
C LEU A 877 -23.28 -37.44 6.02
N GLU A 878 -24.11 -38.16 5.27
CA GLU A 878 -23.72 -39.42 4.61
C GLU A 878 -23.95 -39.28 3.10
N ALA A 879 -22.88 -39.46 2.32
CA ALA A 879 -22.88 -39.27 0.86
C ALA A 879 -22.18 -40.44 0.14
N GLN A 880 -22.66 -40.77 -1.05
CA GLN A 880 -22.15 -41.84 -1.91
C GLN A 880 -21.87 -41.34 -3.32
N ALA A 881 -21.05 -42.07 -4.07
CA ALA A 881 -20.82 -41.79 -5.48
C ALA A 881 -22.14 -41.87 -6.27
N LEU A 882 -22.39 -40.86 -7.11
CA LEU A 882 -23.52 -40.90 -8.04
C LEU A 882 -23.29 -42.00 -9.09
N SER A 883 -24.33 -42.76 -9.44
CA SER A 883 -24.25 -43.68 -10.58
C SER A 883 -24.21 -42.87 -11.88
N ALA A 884 -23.54 -43.41 -12.90
CA ALA A 884 -23.35 -42.76 -14.20
C ALA A 884 -24.66 -42.42 -14.96
N ASP A 885 -25.82 -42.86 -14.46
CA ASP A 885 -27.15 -42.66 -15.07
C ASP A 885 -27.91 -41.43 -14.49
N THR A 886 -27.27 -40.64 -13.62
CA THR A 886 -27.89 -39.42 -13.07
C THR A 886 -27.60 -38.22 -13.99
N GLU A 887 -28.31 -38.13 -15.11
CA GLU A 887 -28.31 -36.93 -15.97
C GLU A 887 -28.96 -35.74 -15.23
N GLU A 888 -28.29 -34.59 -15.25
CA GLU A 888 -28.69 -33.28 -14.68
C GLU A 888 -28.59 -33.11 -13.15
N ILE A 889 -27.36 -33.09 -12.62
CA ILE A 889 -27.05 -32.26 -11.44
C ILE A 889 -25.92 -31.32 -11.85
N LEU A 890 -26.27 -30.16 -12.41
CA LEU A 890 -25.31 -29.09 -12.61
C LEU A 890 -24.94 -28.54 -11.21
N PRO A 891 -23.65 -28.28 -10.93
CA PRO A 891 -23.26 -27.53 -9.75
C PRO A 891 -24.10 -26.24 -9.69
N PRO A 892 -24.76 -25.88 -8.57
CA PRO A 892 -25.37 -24.57 -8.42
C PRO A 892 -24.41 -23.48 -8.90
N GLU A 893 -24.94 -22.41 -9.52
CA GLU A 893 -24.14 -21.35 -10.13
C GLU A 893 -23.07 -20.78 -9.18
N ILE A 894 -23.35 -20.76 -7.88
CA ILE A 894 -22.41 -20.35 -6.85
C ILE A 894 -21.15 -21.24 -6.75
N PHE A 895 -21.22 -22.52 -7.14
CA PHE A 895 -20.03 -23.36 -7.28
C PHE A 895 -19.15 -22.89 -8.42
N ARG A 896 -19.70 -22.63 -9.60
CA ARG A 896 -18.92 -22.06 -10.72
C ARG A 896 -18.30 -20.72 -10.34
N GLN A 897 -19.01 -19.93 -9.55
CA GLN A 897 -18.49 -18.67 -9.03
C GLN A 897 -17.36 -18.89 -8.01
N ALA A 898 -17.49 -19.90 -7.14
CA ALA A 898 -16.45 -20.27 -6.19
C ALA A 898 -15.22 -20.89 -6.89
N GLU A 899 -15.41 -21.69 -7.92
CA GLU A 899 -14.34 -22.23 -8.79
C GLU A 899 -13.54 -21.12 -9.44
N ILE A 900 -14.17 -20.04 -9.90
CA ILE A 900 -13.42 -18.90 -10.46
C ILE A 900 -12.53 -18.22 -9.39
N LEU A 901 -12.85 -18.34 -8.09
CA LEU A 901 -12.05 -17.76 -7.01
C LEU A 901 -10.90 -18.64 -6.53
N PHE A 902 -11.02 -19.96 -6.65
CA PHE A 902 -9.99 -20.91 -6.28
C PHE A 902 -9.27 -21.31 -7.56
#